data_AF-A0A430C9R5-F1
#
_entry.id   AF-A0A430C9R5-F1
#
_cell.length_a   1.000
_cell.length_b   1.000
_cell.length_c   1.000
_cell.angle_alpha   90.00
_cell.angle_beta   90.00
_cell.angle_gamma   90.00
#
_symmetry.space_group_name_H-M   'P 1'
#
loop_
_entity.id
_entity.type
_entity.pdbx_description
1 polymer ?
#
loop_
_entity_poly.entity_id
_entity_poly.type
_entity_poly.pdbx_seq_one_letter_code
_entity_poly.pdbx_strand_id
1 'polypeptide(L)'
;MATTTSIILDGDLSDWRATDRIDSGLGDGYSIYAKSDDQDFVFAMTAPMAIGANTTAWLNTDRNAATGYQVFGFAGGAEYNINFNADGTVSLYKGGAGETLVMAGLQAAWSADRQTVEFRVPKAAIGNPQAIDTLYDVNDSVFLPGNYSAKPFTVFNDTGITADPSHRIAIVWSETTANAYFSKTAYAQLFMAAQSQAMQAGTPFDIITEDDLTNLSTLAKYDSIVFPSFRNVQADKADAIAHTLEQATKQFGIGLVAAGEFMTNAADGSALAGDSYARMKLLFDATRVTGGWPADVTIKAADANHSVLDGYANGETIRDYKGVGWNAFTSVSGTGETIATQTVNGQTYAAAIATHTGGRNVLFSTEAAMADDNLLQKAIDYSVHGSASTGGLRVGLQMTRDAGLFASRIDMDQSQYSDEVKPEDGSAGIYSKLLPILDQWKSLYNFVGSYYVNIGNDPSQQRSTDWSVSAPIYARMMAAGNEIGLHSYTHPEDTNVLTAEQIAYEFGAERAELEKQMSAYLGRQVSLGGAAVPGAPETIATSQEILKHVAYLSGGYTGVGAGYPNAFGYMTPGNAADGKVYLAPNTMFDFSLIEFQKKTVAEAEAEWGKELATLTAHADAPVIVWPWHDYGPAMWTGDAAVKSPYVTSMFTNFIAKAAAAGVEFVTLADLAARIGAFQKASITTTVSGDTITAEVTSAGDTLGTFALDVDGQQAGQVIKSVTGWYAYDANKVFLPKAGGTYAITMGQAADDVTHITDLPMRASLISLSGDGRDLSFSVEGEGKVVIDLKAPGTDWTTVKGATIASQIGEILTIDIGTIGQHDVTVGHVANSGPTITSFGGADTGRMSIAENGTAVTTITATDPDIALGDSIRYSIANKGDGAAFAIDATTGVLKFLNGPDYENPTDLNHDNVYDLTVIATDAKGAVDMQTLSIGVTDVVGITKTGTIFSDTINGTGEQDLLDGSWGNDVLNGLGGNDKLIGGWGNDTLNGGDGDDVLIGGMGKDILTGGAGKDIFRFETASESSTLSSLRDVITDFQSGEDKIDLSAIDANTSIFARGDQAFTFLSKPGAAFTGAGQLRFNYQMVGGKEYTIVEGNTDAFGLADFSIALLGHHNLTAGDFYL
;
A
#
# COMPACT_ATOMS: atom_id res chain seq x y z
N MET A 1 -23.44 -21.25 -24.75
CA MET A 1 -24.76 -21.80 -25.12
C MET A 1 -24.63 -22.62 -26.39
N ALA A 2 -25.03 -23.89 -26.38
CA ALA A 2 -25.15 -24.69 -27.60
C ALA A 2 -26.53 -24.42 -28.22
N THR A 3 -26.57 -24.05 -29.49
CA THR A 3 -27.79 -24.03 -30.30
C THR A 3 -28.55 -25.34 -30.08
N THR A 4 -29.80 -25.26 -29.62
CA THR A 4 -30.69 -26.41 -29.47
C THR A 4 -30.94 -27.01 -30.85
N THR A 5 -30.21 -28.08 -31.19
CA THR A 5 -30.59 -28.93 -32.31
C THR A 5 -31.93 -29.57 -31.97
N SER A 6 -32.93 -29.28 -32.80
CA SER A 6 -34.25 -29.91 -32.73
C SER A 6 -34.09 -31.42 -32.95
N ILE A 7 -34.85 -32.22 -32.19
CA ILE A 7 -34.80 -33.69 -32.28
C ILE A 7 -35.47 -34.16 -33.57
N ILE A 8 -34.81 -35.03 -34.31
CA ILE A 8 -35.38 -35.63 -35.52
C ILE A 8 -36.04 -36.94 -35.10
N LEU A 9 -37.37 -37.05 -35.26
CA LEU A 9 -38.06 -38.31 -34.98
C LEU A 9 -37.77 -39.33 -36.09
N ASP A 10 -36.87 -40.28 -35.85
CA ASP A 10 -36.51 -41.35 -36.78
C ASP A 10 -36.40 -42.74 -36.12
N GLY A 11 -36.58 -42.83 -34.80
CA GLY A 11 -36.51 -44.06 -34.02
C GLY A 11 -35.09 -44.44 -33.60
N ASP A 12 -34.10 -43.56 -33.79
CA ASP A 12 -32.73 -43.64 -33.30
C ASP A 12 -32.53 -42.64 -32.14
N LEU A 13 -31.55 -42.88 -31.26
CA LEU A 13 -31.23 -41.98 -30.14
C LEU A 13 -29.95 -41.16 -30.37
N SER A 14 -29.37 -41.21 -31.57
CA SER A 14 -28.07 -40.60 -31.88
C SER A 14 -28.02 -39.07 -31.75
N ASP A 15 -29.15 -38.39 -31.86
CA ASP A 15 -29.28 -36.93 -31.67
C ASP A 15 -29.66 -36.53 -30.24
N TRP A 16 -29.99 -37.49 -29.37
CA TRP A 16 -30.23 -37.29 -27.94
C TRP A 16 -28.93 -37.24 -27.15
N ARG A 17 -28.83 -36.26 -26.24
CA ARG A 17 -27.66 -36.12 -25.35
C ARG A 17 -27.86 -36.91 -24.07
N ALA A 18 -26.76 -37.27 -23.42
CA ALA A 18 -26.82 -37.87 -22.09
C ALA A 18 -27.58 -37.01 -21.06
N THR A 19 -27.55 -35.67 -21.23
CA THR A 19 -28.29 -34.71 -20.39
C THR A 19 -29.79 -34.66 -20.67
N ASP A 20 -30.24 -35.15 -21.83
CA ASP A 20 -31.66 -35.23 -22.17
C ASP A 20 -32.33 -36.49 -21.57
N ARG A 21 -31.53 -37.35 -20.90
CA ARG A 21 -32.00 -38.55 -20.21
C ARG A 21 -32.55 -38.18 -18.82
N ILE A 22 -33.87 -38.21 -18.68
CA ILE A 22 -34.58 -37.73 -17.47
C ILE A 22 -34.72 -38.78 -16.36
N ASP A 23 -34.39 -40.04 -16.66
CA ASP A 23 -34.65 -41.17 -15.77
C ASP A 23 -33.55 -41.41 -14.72
N SER A 24 -32.46 -40.64 -14.78
CA SER A 24 -31.26 -40.77 -13.93
C SER A 24 -30.63 -42.18 -13.92
N GLY A 25 -30.85 -42.98 -14.98
CA GLY A 25 -30.25 -44.31 -15.14
C GLY A 25 -31.12 -45.45 -14.62
N LEU A 26 -32.26 -45.70 -15.27
CA LEU A 26 -33.01 -46.94 -15.06
C LEU A 26 -32.13 -48.15 -15.41
N GLY A 27 -32.11 -49.15 -14.52
CA GLY A 27 -31.49 -50.45 -14.78
C GLY A 27 -32.24 -51.27 -15.84
N ASP A 28 -31.70 -52.43 -16.19
CA ASP A 28 -32.40 -53.48 -16.95
C ASP A 28 -32.81 -53.15 -18.41
N GLY A 29 -32.13 -52.20 -19.06
CA GLY A 29 -32.30 -51.93 -20.49
C GLY A 29 -33.43 -50.97 -20.85
N TYR A 30 -34.03 -50.31 -19.84
CA TYR A 30 -34.96 -49.20 -20.06
C TYR A 30 -34.21 -47.86 -20.08
N SER A 31 -34.70 -46.92 -20.87
CA SER A 31 -34.25 -45.53 -20.81
C SER A 31 -35.33 -44.58 -21.26
N ILE A 32 -35.53 -43.51 -20.50
CA ILE A 32 -36.45 -42.42 -20.85
C ILE A 32 -35.63 -41.14 -21.08
N TYR A 33 -35.87 -40.52 -22.23
CA TYR A 33 -35.37 -39.20 -22.56
C TYR A 33 -36.54 -38.27 -22.80
N ALA A 34 -36.40 -37.01 -22.40
CA ALA A 34 -37.34 -35.98 -22.78
C ALA A 34 -36.69 -34.61 -22.71
N LYS A 35 -37.18 -33.70 -23.56
CA LYS A 35 -36.81 -32.28 -23.53
C LYS A 35 -37.93 -31.42 -24.10
N SER A 36 -37.86 -30.15 -23.78
CA SER A 36 -38.58 -29.10 -24.49
C SER A 36 -37.93 -28.85 -25.85
N ASP A 37 -38.74 -28.78 -26.91
CA ASP A 37 -38.30 -28.43 -28.27
C ASP A 37 -39.34 -27.51 -28.92
N ASP A 38 -39.02 -26.22 -29.00
CA ASP A 38 -39.89 -25.15 -29.51
C ASP A 38 -41.33 -25.20 -28.95
N GLN A 39 -42.32 -25.66 -29.73
CA GLN A 39 -43.73 -25.72 -29.33
C GLN A 39 -44.15 -27.05 -28.69
N ASP A 40 -43.24 -28.03 -28.60
CA ASP A 40 -43.52 -29.40 -28.18
C ASP A 40 -42.67 -29.83 -26.98
N PHE A 41 -43.17 -30.79 -26.22
CA PHE A 41 -42.31 -31.72 -25.49
C PHE A 41 -42.00 -32.91 -26.39
N VAL A 42 -40.73 -33.28 -26.48
CA VAL A 42 -40.27 -34.45 -27.22
C VAL A 42 -39.84 -35.51 -26.23
N PHE A 43 -40.20 -36.75 -26.52
CA PHE A 43 -39.91 -37.90 -25.68
C PHE A 43 -39.27 -39.00 -26.52
N ALA A 44 -38.38 -39.75 -25.88
CA ALA A 44 -37.90 -41.02 -26.37
C ALA A 44 -37.92 -42.06 -25.24
N MET A 45 -38.32 -43.28 -25.58
CA MET A 45 -38.35 -44.41 -24.66
C MET A 45 -37.76 -45.64 -25.34
N THR A 46 -36.85 -46.30 -24.63
CA THR A 46 -36.30 -47.61 -25.00
C THR A 46 -36.66 -48.63 -23.93
N ALA A 47 -36.97 -49.85 -24.35
CA ALA A 47 -37.26 -50.98 -23.48
C ALA A 47 -36.61 -52.26 -24.04
N PRO A 48 -36.22 -53.26 -23.21
CA PRO A 48 -35.59 -54.51 -23.68
C PRO A 48 -36.51 -55.46 -24.49
N MET A 49 -37.69 -54.98 -24.91
CA MET A 49 -38.74 -55.72 -25.62
C MET A 49 -39.52 -54.75 -26.50
N ALA A 50 -40.29 -55.29 -27.46
CA ALA A 50 -41.16 -54.46 -28.28
C ALA A 50 -42.20 -53.73 -27.41
N ILE A 51 -42.26 -52.41 -27.56
CA ILE A 51 -43.27 -51.55 -26.94
C ILE A 51 -44.58 -51.75 -27.70
N GLY A 52 -45.62 -52.18 -26.98
CA GLY A 52 -46.91 -52.62 -27.49
C GLY A 52 -48.07 -51.72 -27.08
N ALA A 53 -49.28 -52.14 -27.43
CA ALA A 53 -50.51 -51.34 -27.33
C ALA A 53 -50.99 -51.06 -25.89
N ASN A 54 -50.36 -51.69 -24.92
CA ASN A 54 -50.66 -51.57 -23.49
C ASN A 54 -49.63 -50.66 -22.78
N THR A 55 -48.97 -49.81 -23.54
CA THR A 55 -48.02 -48.82 -23.01
C THR A 55 -48.75 -47.50 -22.81
N THR A 56 -48.51 -46.82 -21.70
CA THR A 56 -49.07 -45.50 -21.40
C THR A 56 -48.00 -44.58 -20.84
N ALA A 57 -47.84 -43.36 -21.37
CA ALA A 57 -47.10 -42.29 -20.69
C ALA A 57 -48.09 -41.32 -20.04
N TRP A 58 -48.07 -41.24 -18.71
CA TRP A 58 -48.95 -40.37 -17.92
C TRP A 58 -48.29 -39.00 -17.76
N LEU A 59 -49.05 -37.93 -17.99
CA LEU A 59 -48.57 -36.55 -17.92
C LEU A 59 -49.37 -35.79 -16.85
N ASN A 60 -48.70 -35.42 -15.76
CA ASN A 60 -49.21 -34.48 -14.77
C ASN A 60 -48.68 -33.08 -15.11
N THR A 61 -49.60 -32.17 -15.42
CA THR A 61 -49.32 -30.84 -15.99
C THR A 61 -49.33 -29.72 -14.97
N ASP A 62 -50.03 -29.90 -13.84
CA ASP A 62 -49.98 -28.96 -12.71
C ASP A 62 -48.97 -29.40 -11.63
N ARG A 63 -48.40 -30.60 -11.79
CA ARG A 63 -47.45 -31.27 -10.90
C ARG A 63 -47.99 -31.47 -9.48
N ASN A 64 -49.32 -31.48 -9.34
CA ASN A 64 -49.99 -31.76 -8.09
C ASN A 64 -50.52 -33.19 -8.13
N ALA A 65 -49.96 -34.06 -7.30
CA ALA A 65 -50.35 -35.48 -7.25
C ALA A 65 -51.78 -35.72 -6.69
N ALA A 66 -52.40 -34.69 -6.11
CA ALA A 66 -53.75 -34.75 -5.57
C ALA A 66 -54.84 -34.37 -6.59
N THR A 67 -54.46 -33.76 -7.72
CA THR A 67 -55.36 -33.40 -8.83
C THR A 67 -55.16 -34.38 -9.99
N GLY A 68 -56.12 -34.43 -10.93
CA GLY A 68 -56.06 -35.34 -12.07
C GLY A 68 -56.41 -36.80 -11.79
N TYR A 69 -56.04 -37.69 -12.72
CA TYR A 69 -56.29 -39.14 -12.63
C TYR A 69 -55.19 -39.83 -11.82
N GLN A 70 -55.60 -40.60 -10.80
CA GLN A 70 -54.68 -41.41 -10.00
C GLN A 70 -54.60 -42.84 -10.53
N VAL A 71 -53.44 -43.21 -11.05
CA VAL A 71 -53.13 -44.57 -11.49
C VAL A 71 -53.15 -45.49 -10.27
N PHE A 72 -53.90 -46.59 -10.37
CA PHE A 72 -54.15 -47.52 -9.26
C PHE A 72 -54.73 -46.88 -7.98
N GLY A 73 -55.28 -45.66 -8.08
CA GLY A 73 -55.85 -44.92 -6.95
C GLY A 73 -54.82 -44.34 -5.97
N PHE A 74 -53.52 -44.31 -6.32
CA PHE A 74 -52.49 -43.70 -5.48
C PHE A 74 -51.36 -43.01 -6.24
N ALA A 75 -51.08 -43.41 -7.49
CA ALA A 75 -49.92 -42.96 -8.24
C ALA A 75 -50.26 -41.84 -9.23
N GLY A 76 -49.36 -40.86 -9.34
CA GLY A 76 -49.51 -39.76 -10.29
C GLY A 76 -50.52 -38.73 -9.81
N GLY A 77 -51.47 -38.41 -10.69
CA GLY A 77 -52.27 -37.19 -10.66
C GLY A 77 -52.30 -36.58 -12.06
N ALA A 78 -52.51 -37.44 -13.06
CA ALA A 78 -52.27 -37.09 -14.45
C ALA A 78 -53.51 -36.46 -15.07
N GLU A 79 -53.38 -35.25 -15.63
CA GLU A 79 -54.46 -34.66 -16.43
C GLU A 79 -54.53 -35.32 -17.81
N TYR A 80 -53.39 -35.77 -18.34
CA TYR A 80 -53.29 -36.32 -19.69
C TYR A 80 -52.52 -37.64 -19.71
N ASN A 81 -52.75 -38.42 -20.76
CA ASN A 81 -51.99 -39.65 -21.00
C ASN A 81 -51.79 -39.91 -22.50
N ILE A 82 -50.65 -40.49 -22.84
CA ILE A 82 -50.25 -40.89 -24.18
C ILE A 82 -50.44 -42.40 -24.28
N ASN A 83 -51.28 -42.87 -25.21
CA ASN A 83 -51.45 -44.30 -25.45
C ASN A 83 -50.84 -44.67 -26.80
N PHE A 84 -50.18 -45.82 -26.82
CA PHE A 84 -49.58 -46.40 -28.01
C PHE A 84 -50.56 -47.46 -28.55
N ASN A 85 -50.90 -47.40 -29.83
CA ASN A 85 -51.85 -48.32 -30.45
C ASN A 85 -51.15 -49.49 -31.14
N ALA A 86 -51.87 -50.60 -31.36
CA ALA A 86 -51.31 -51.79 -32.00
C ALA A 86 -50.78 -51.54 -33.43
N ASP A 87 -51.36 -50.58 -34.14
CA ASP A 87 -50.93 -50.16 -35.48
C ASP A 87 -49.67 -49.28 -35.47
N GLY A 88 -49.15 -48.90 -34.31
CA GLY A 88 -47.98 -48.04 -34.13
C GLY A 88 -48.31 -46.55 -34.05
N THR A 89 -49.59 -46.15 -34.11
CA THR A 89 -49.99 -44.76 -33.89
C THR A 89 -49.97 -44.40 -32.41
N VAL A 90 -49.71 -43.13 -32.10
CA VAL A 90 -49.64 -42.60 -30.74
C VAL A 90 -50.69 -41.50 -30.60
N SER A 91 -51.42 -41.43 -29.48
CA SER A 91 -52.50 -40.44 -29.29
C SER A 91 -52.55 -39.91 -27.86
N LEU A 92 -52.96 -38.64 -27.72
CA LEU A 92 -53.12 -37.93 -26.46
C LEU A 92 -54.58 -38.04 -25.97
N TYR A 93 -54.74 -38.37 -24.70
CA TYR A 93 -56.01 -38.51 -24.02
C TYR A 93 -56.02 -37.72 -22.71
N LYS A 94 -57.23 -37.53 -22.15
CA LYS A 94 -57.52 -36.96 -20.84
C LYS A 94 -58.31 -37.96 -20.01
N GLY A 95 -58.12 -37.95 -18.69
CA GLY A 95 -58.74 -38.90 -17.75
C GLY A 95 -57.92 -40.18 -17.60
N GLY A 96 -58.60 -41.32 -17.46
CA GLY A 96 -57.97 -42.64 -17.45
C GLY A 96 -57.32 -43.00 -18.80
N ALA A 97 -56.61 -44.12 -18.84
CA ALA A 97 -55.90 -44.59 -20.03
C ALA A 97 -56.87 -44.75 -21.20
N GLY A 98 -56.64 -43.99 -22.28
CA GLY A 98 -57.46 -44.05 -23.50
C GLY A 98 -58.90 -43.54 -23.34
N GLU A 99 -59.25 -42.85 -22.25
CA GLU A 99 -60.64 -42.51 -21.92
C GLU A 99 -61.22 -41.43 -22.85
N THR A 100 -60.71 -40.19 -22.77
CA THR A 100 -61.19 -39.07 -23.57
C THR A 100 -60.12 -38.61 -24.55
N LEU A 101 -60.32 -38.83 -25.85
CA LEU A 101 -59.36 -38.42 -26.89
C LEU A 101 -59.23 -36.89 -26.95
N VAL A 102 -57.99 -36.40 -26.87
CA VAL A 102 -57.63 -34.99 -27.03
C VAL A 102 -57.04 -34.74 -28.41
N MET A 103 -56.10 -35.59 -28.84
CA MET A 103 -55.44 -35.49 -30.15
C MET A 103 -55.04 -36.87 -30.66
N ALA A 104 -55.56 -37.24 -31.83
CA ALA A 104 -55.16 -38.48 -32.51
C ALA A 104 -53.93 -38.26 -33.39
N GLY A 105 -53.08 -39.28 -33.51
CA GLY A 105 -51.97 -39.31 -34.47
C GLY A 105 -50.88 -38.29 -34.14
N LEU A 106 -50.39 -38.29 -32.90
CA LEU A 106 -49.16 -37.59 -32.54
C LEU A 106 -48.01 -38.04 -33.44
N GLN A 107 -47.10 -37.12 -33.75
CA GLN A 107 -45.89 -37.47 -34.50
C GLN A 107 -45.06 -38.45 -33.67
N ALA A 108 -44.78 -39.62 -34.24
CA ALA A 108 -43.98 -40.65 -33.61
C ALA A 108 -43.16 -41.44 -34.63
N ALA A 109 -41.98 -41.88 -34.23
CA ALA A 109 -41.08 -42.74 -35.00
C ALA A 109 -40.62 -43.93 -34.16
N TRP A 110 -40.30 -45.04 -34.81
CA TRP A 110 -40.03 -46.32 -34.15
C TRP A 110 -38.78 -46.96 -34.71
N SER A 111 -37.98 -47.58 -33.85
CA SER A 111 -36.92 -48.50 -34.28
C SER A 111 -37.50 -49.71 -35.02
N ALA A 112 -36.70 -50.36 -35.86
CA ALA A 112 -37.13 -51.50 -36.66
C ALA A 112 -37.65 -52.69 -35.84
N ASP A 113 -37.14 -52.85 -34.61
CA ASP A 113 -37.53 -53.89 -33.64
C ASP A 113 -38.63 -53.44 -32.67
N ARG A 114 -39.11 -52.19 -32.79
CA ARG A 114 -40.07 -51.53 -31.89
C ARG A 114 -39.63 -51.46 -30.42
N GLN A 115 -38.34 -51.56 -30.14
CA GLN A 115 -37.80 -51.40 -28.80
C GLN A 115 -37.62 -49.93 -28.41
N THR A 116 -37.51 -49.04 -29.39
CA THR A 116 -37.39 -47.59 -29.19
C THR A 116 -38.52 -46.86 -29.90
N VAL A 117 -39.10 -45.88 -29.22
CA VAL A 117 -40.09 -44.94 -29.78
C VAL A 117 -39.71 -43.52 -29.43
N GLU A 118 -39.86 -42.63 -30.39
CA GLU A 118 -39.78 -41.19 -30.19
C GLU A 118 -41.13 -40.57 -30.53
N PHE A 119 -41.59 -39.56 -29.77
CA PHE A 119 -42.85 -38.89 -30.04
C PHE A 119 -42.89 -37.46 -29.53
N ARG A 120 -43.80 -36.65 -30.09
CA ARG A 120 -44.02 -35.23 -29.73
C ARG A 120 -45.38 -35.00 -29.12
N VAL A 121 -45.43 -34.12 -28.14
CA VAL A 121 -46.65 -33.63 -27.51
C VAL A 121 -46.68 -32.10 -27.58
N PRO A 122 -47.61 -31.50 -28.36
CA PRO A 122 -47.74 -30.05 -28.42
C PRO A 122 -48.09 -29.46 -27.05
N LYS A 123 -47.29 -28.50 -26.57
CA LYS A 123 -47.48 -27.85 -25.26
C LYS A 123 -48.87 -27.23 -25.14
N ALA A 124 -49.34 -26.59 -26.21
CA ALA A 124 -50.67 -25.98 -26.28
C ALA A 124 -51.82 -26.99 -26.13
N ALA A 125 -51.60 -28.26 -26.50
CA ALA A 125 -52.62 -29.30 -26.37
C ALA A 125 -52.81 -29.78 -24.92
N ILE A 126 -51.83 -29.51 -24.06
CA ILE A 126 -51.84 -29.90 -22.64
C ILE A 126 -51.82 -28.69 -21.69
N GLY A 127 -52.14 -27.49 -22.20
CA GLY A 127 -52.32 -26.28 -21.37
C GLY A 127 -51.09 -25.39 -21.18
N ASN A 128 -50.02 -25.59 -21.95
CA ASN A 128 -48.74 -24.87 -21.86
C ASN A 128 -48.11 -24.90 -20.45
N PRO A 129 -47.91 -26.09 -19.86
CA PRO A 129 -47.35 -26.21 -18.53
C PRO A 129 -45.90 -25.74 -18.49
N GLN A 130 -45.49 -25.19 -17.33
CA GLN A 130 -44.11 -24.78 -17.05
C GLN A 130 -43.17 -25.99 -16.96
N ALA A 131 -43.68 -27.11 -16.45
CA ALA A 131 -43.03 -28.40 -16.43
C ALA A 131 -44.09 -29.48 -16.30
N ILE A 132 -43.76 -30.71 -16.68
CA ILE A 132 -44.65 -31.86 -16.55
C ILE A 132 -43.95 -32.99 -15.80
N ASP A 133 -44.68 -33.60 -14.87
CA ASP A 133 -44.25 -34.83 -14.21
C ASP A 133 -44.79 -36.02 -14.99
N THR A 134 -43.91 -36.98 -15.27
CA THR A 134 -44.21 -38.11 -16.16
C THR A 134 -43.98 -39.45 -15.49
N LEU A 135 -44.90 -40.38 -15.73
CA LEU A 135 -44.85 -41.77 -15.32
C LEU A 135 -45.08 -42.66 -16.54
N TYR A 136 -44.47 -43.83 -16.57
CA TYR A 136 -44.54 -44.71 -17.74
C TYR A 136 -45.04 -46.09 -17.34
N ASP A 137 -46.07 -46.57 -18.02
CA ASP A 137 -46.50 -47.95 -18.07
C ASP A 137 -45.96 -48.56 -19.36
N VAL A 138 -45.16 -49.63 -19.27
CA VAL A 138 -44.70 -50.39 -20.44
C VAL A 138 -45.40 -51.74 -20.46
N ASN A 139 -46.29 -51.91 -21.44
CA ASN A 139 -47.03 -53.14 -21.72
C ASN A 139 -47.87 -53.69 -20.54
N ASP A 140 -48.44 -52.85 -19.67
CA ASP A 140 -49.12 -53.21 -18.41
C ASP A 140 -48.26 -54.10 -17.48
N SER A 141 -46.93 -54.06 -17.64
CA SER A 141 -46.02 -55.04 -17.04
C SER A 141 -44.91 -54.42 -16.23
N VAL A 142 -44.44 -53.23 -16.63
CA VAL A 142 -43.39 -52.48 -15.95
C VAL A 142 -43.86 -51.05 -15.76
N PHE A 143 -43.85 -50.59 -14.51
CA PHE A 143 -44.35 -49.28 -14.13
C PHE A 143 -43.18 -48.44 -13.61
N LEU A 144 -42.83 -47.38 -14.34
CA LEU A 144 -41.64 -46.57 -14.11
C LEU A 144 -42.00 -45.15 -13.61
N PRO A 145 -41.22 -44.61 -12.65
CA PRO A 145 -40.11 -45.25 -11.94
C PRO A 145 -40.56 -46.06 -10.71
N GLY A 146 -39.84 -47.14 -10.43
CA GLY A 146 -39.95 -47.87 -9.16
C GLY A 146 -41.35 -48.39 -8.84
N ASN A 147 -42.09 -48.92 -9.82
CA ASN A 147 -43.50 -49.29 -9.67
C ASN A 147 -44.40 -48.14 -9.21
N TYR A 148 -44.14 -46.94 -9.73
CA TYR A 148 -44.75 -45.66 -9.33
C TYR A 148 -44.55 -45.26 -7.87
N SER A 149 -43.65 -45.94 -7.14
CA SER A 149 -43.29 -45.57 -5.77
C SER A 149 -42.15 -44.57 -5.67
N ALA A 150 -41.39 -44.39 -6.76
CA ALA A 150 -40.34 -43.38 -6.85
C ALA A 150 -40.91 -42.05 -7.39
N LYS A 151 -40.14 -40.96 -7.22
CA LYS A 151 -40.54 -39.63 -7.71
C LYS A 151 -40.75 -39.67 -9.25
N PRO A 152 -41.82 -39.07 -9.78
CA PRO A 152 -42.01 -38.95 -11.23
C PRO A 152 -40.82 -38.27 -11.91
N PHE A 153 -40.66 -38.52 -13.21
CA PHE A 153 -39.65 -37.82 -14.00
C PHE A 153 -40.18 -36.47 -14.47
N THR A 154 -39.45 -35.39 -14.21
CA THR A 154 -39.89 -34.04 -14.58
C THR A 154 -39.26 -33.61 -15.90
N VAL A 155 -40.08 -33.03 -16.78
CA VAL A 155 -39.65 -32.39 -18.04
C VAL A 155 -39.97 -30.90 -17.94
N PHE A 156 -38.93 -30.07 -17.93
CA PHE A 156 -39.10 -28.61 -17.87
C PHE A 156 -39.38 -28.03 -19.25
N ASN A 157 -40.29 -27.06 -19.31
CA ASN A 157 -40.51 -26.26 -20.50
C ASN A 157 -39.37 -25.25 -20.63
N ASP A 158 -38.60 -25.33 -21.72
CA ASP A 158 -37.64 -24.31 -22.06
C ASP A 158 -38.39 -23.08 -22.57
N THR A 159 -38.39 -22.03 -21.76
CA THR A 159 -39.05 -20.76 -22.00
C THR A 159 -38.26 -19.84 -22.94
N GLY A 160 -37.05 -20.23 -23.36
CA GLY A 160 -36.14 -19.39 -24.14
C GLY A 160 -35.54 -18.23 -23.33
N ILE A 161 -35.71 -18.22 -22.01
CA ILE A 161 -35.09 -17.25 -21.11
C ILE A 161 -33.58 -17.49 -21.09
N THR A 162 -32.80 -16.44 -21.30
CA THR A 162 -31.35 -16.47 -21.15
C THR A 162 -30.96 -16.00 -19.76
N ALA A 163 -30.03 -16.71 -19.11
CA ALA A 163 -29.44 -16.24 -17.87
C ALA A 163 -28.71 -14.90 -18.08
N ASP A 164 -28.76 -14.03 -17.07
CA ASP A 164 -27.95 -12.81 -17.04
C ASP A 164 -26.48 -13.19 -16.85
N PRO A 165 -25.55 -12.66 -17.66
CA PRO A 165 -24.12 -12.95 -17.50
C PRO A 165 -23.49 -12.25 -16.28
N SER A 166 -24.19 -11.31 -15.63
CA SER A 166 -23.69 -10.58 -14.47
C SER A 166 -23.68 -11.47 -13.23
N HIS A 167 -22.56 -11.48 -12.51
CA HIS A 167 -22.51 -12.13 -11.20
C HIS A 167 -23.31 -11.33 -10.18
N ARG A 168 -24.37 -11.96 -9.68
CA ARG A 168 -25.31 -11.33 -8.76
C ARG A 168 -26.07 -12.38 -7.97
N ILE A 169 -26.43 -12.04 -6.75
CA ILE A 169 -27.35 -12.85 -5.95
C ILE A 169 -28.66 -12.11 -5.67
N ALA A 170 -29.69 -12.88 -5.35
CA ALA A 170 -30.90 -12.34 -4.74
C ALA A 170 -30.93 -12.65 -3.25
N ILE A 171 -31.34 -11.69 -2.43
CA ILE A 171 -31.61 -11.87 -1.00
C ILE A 171 -33.10 -11.70 -0.78
N VAL A 172 -33.74 -12.74 -0.24
CA VAL A 172 -35.21 -12.82 -0.16
C VAL A 172 -35.70 -12.19 1.14
N TRP A 173 -36.57 -11.19 1.02
CA TRP A 173 -37.42 -10.73 2.11
C TRP A 173 -38.73 -11.52 2.12
N SER A 174 -38.98 -12.25 3.21
CA SER A 174 -40.24 -12.94 3.43
C SER A 174 -41.09 -12.20 4.44
N GLU A 175 -42.15 -11.56 3.96
CA GLU A 175 -43.10 -10.87 4.82
C GLU A 175 -43.85 -11.85 5.74
N THR A 176 -44.15 -13.06 5.26
CA THR A 176 -44.83 -14.07 6.08
C THR A 176 -43.93 -14.60 7.18
N THR A 177 -42.65 -14.86 6.89
CA THR A 177 -41.67 -15.26 7.91
C THR A 177 -41.36 -14.12 8.87
N ALA A 178 -41.19 -12.88 8.38
CA ALA A 178 -40.95 -11.71 9.23
C ALA A 178 -42.06 -11.49 10.26
N ASN A 179 -43.32 -11.69 9.86
CA ASN A 179 -44.48 -11.53 10.74
C ASN A 179 -44.66 -12.70 11.73
N ALA A 180 -44.17 -13.89 11.39
CA ALA A 180 -44.17 -15.06 12.26
C ALA A 180 -42.89 -15.18 13.12
N TYR A 181 -41.89 -14.33 12.87
CA TYR A 181 -40.62 -14.33 13.58
C TYR A 181 -40.79 -13.85 15.03
N PHE A 182 -39.85 -14.23 15.91
CA PHE A 182 -39.93 -13.83 17.33
C PHE A 182 -39.80 -12.32 17.54
N SER A 183 -39.18 -11.61 16.58
CA SER A 183 -39.06 -10.15 16.55
C SER A 183 -38.85 -9.70 15.11
N LYS A 184 -39.67 -8.76 14.62
CA LYS A 184 -39.50 -8.20 13.27
C LYS A 184 -38.19 -7.41 13.14
N THR A 185 -37.74 -6.76 14.23
CA THR A 185 -36.40 -6.15 14.30
C THR A 185 -35.30 -7.19 14.13
N ALA A 186 -35.41 -8.34 14.81
CA ALA A 186 -34.40 -9.40 14.69
C ALA A 186 -34.39 -10.01 13.28
N TYR A 187 -35.55 -10.20 12.65
CA TYR A 187 -35.61 -10.64 11.26
C TYR A 187 -34.94 -9.63 10.30
N ALA A 188 -35.17 -8.33 10.50
CA ALA A 188 -34.53 -7.29 9.69
C ALA A 188 -33.00 -7.26 9.90
N GLN A 189 -32.51 -7.46 11.12
CA GLN A 189 -31.08 -7.58 11.39
C GLN A 189 -30.47 -8.81 10.71
N LEU A 190 -31.11 -9.97 10.78
CA LEU A 190 -30.70 -11.18 10.06
C LEU A 190 -30.66 -10.94 8.54
N PHE A 191 -31.68 -10.28 8.01
CA PHE A 191 -31.77 -9.92 6.60
C PHE A 191 -30.65 -8.97 6.15
N MET A 192 -30.27 -8.00 7.00
CA MET A 192 -29.13 -7.11 6.74
C MET A 192 -27.78 -7.82 6.94
N ALA A 193 -27.67 -8.76 7.87
CA ALA A 193 -26.46 -9.57 8.02
C ALA A 193 -26.13 -10.34 6.73
N ALA A 194 -27.16 -10.82 6.02
CA ALA A 194 -26.99 -11.42 4.70
C ALA A 194 -26.50 -10.43 3.64
N GLN A 195 -27.01 -9.19 3.64
CA GLN A 195 -26.53 -8.13 2.75
C GLN A 195 -25.08 -7.77 3.03
N SER A 196 -24.71 -7.61 4.30
CA SER A 196 -23.34 -7.36 4.73
C SER A 196 -22.38 -8.45 4.24
N GLN A 197 -22.75 -9.72 4.40
CA GLN A 197 -21.88 -10.81 3.97
C GLN A 197 -21.85 -10.99 2.45
N ALA A 198 -22.87 -10.57 1.70
CA ALA A 198 -22.79 -10.46 0.25
C ALA A 198 -21.76 -9.38 -0.17
N MET A 199 -21.71 -8.26 0.56
CA MET A 199 -20.73 -7.20 0.35
C MET A 199 -19.30 -7.65 0.68
N GLN A 200 -19.13 -8.43 1.75
CA GLN A 200 -17.83 -9.01 2.11
C GLN A 200 -17.36 -10.02 1.04
N ALA A 201 -18.27 -10.86 0.52
CA ALA A 201 -18.00 -11.79 -0.59
C ALA A 201 -17.78 -11.09 -1.95
N GLY A 202 -17.83 -9.75 -2.01
CA GLY A 202 -17.66 -8.99 -3.25
C GLY A 202 -18.71 -9.27 -4.33
N THR A 203 -19.87 -9.82 -3.97
CA THR A 203 -20.92 -10.19 -4.93
C THR A 203 -22.14 -9.25 -4.84
N PRO A 204 -22.42 -8.42 -5.87
CA PRO A 204 -23.59 -7.56 -5.89
C PRO A 204 -24.90 -8.31 -5.63
N PHE A 205 -25.87 -7.64 -4.99
CA PHE A 205 -27.14 -8.26 -4.62
C PHE A 205 -28.36 -7.42 -4.97
N ASP A 206 -29.47 -8.10 -5.27
CA ASP A 206 -30.82 -7.54 -5.25
C ASP A 206 -31.60 -8.02 -4.03
N ILE A 207 -32.59 -7.21 -3.65
CA ILE A 207 -33.61 -7.60 -2.68
C ILE A 207 -34.86 -7.97 -3.46
N ILE A 208 -35.34 -9.21 -3.26
CA ILE A 208 -36.58 -9.71 -3.87
C ILE A 208 -37.56 -10.16 -2.78
N THR A 209 -38.81 -10.38 -3.16
CA THR A 209 -39.90 -10.75 -2.26
C THR A 209 -40.47 -12.13 -2.57
N GLU A 210 -41.36 -12.63 -1.72
CA GLU A 210 -42.10 -13.88 -1.95
C GLU A 210 -42.81 -13.94 -3.30
N ASP A 211 -43.31 -12.80 -3.80
CA ASP A 211 -44.05 -12.74 -5.06
C ASP A 211 -43.12 -12.98 -6.27
N ASP A 212 -41.88 -12.51 -6.17
CA ASP A 212 -40.86 -12.65 -7.22
C ASP A 212 -40.44 -14.11 -7.43
N LEU A 213 -40.55 -14.95 -6.39
CA LEU A 213 -40.15 -16.36 -6.42
C LEU A 213 -41.01 -17.24 -7.34
N THR A 214 -42.13 -16.72 -7.85
CA THR A 214 -42.97 -17.39 -8.85
C THR A 214 -42.62 -16.99 -10.29
N ASN A 215 -41.66 -16.09 -10.48
CA ASN A 215 -41.26 -15.57 -11.79
C ASN A 215 -39.87 -16.06 -12.20
N LEU A 216 -39.83 -17.05 -13.09
CA LEU A 216 -38.57 -17.60 -13.60
C LEU A 216 -37.69 -16.57 -14.30
N SER A 217 -38.26 -15.57 -14.99
CA SER A 217 -37.48 -14.50 -15.64
C SER A 217 -36.80 -13.58 -14.63
N THR A 218 -37.39 -13.42 -13.46
CA THR A 218 -36.73 -12.70 -12.36
C THR A 218 -35.59 -13.54 -11.79
N LEU A 219 -35.82 -14.83 -11.52
CA LEU A 219 -34.81 -15.69 -10.91
C LEU A 219 -33.60 -15.95 -11.82
N ALA A 220 -33.80 -16.02 -13.14
CA ALA A 220 -32.73 -16.23 -14.12
C ALA A 220 -31.66 -15.12 -14.17
N LYS A 221 -31.82 -14.04 -13.40
CA LYS A 221 -30.84 -12.94 -13.29
C LYS A 221 -29.74 -13.18 -12.26
N TYR A 222 -29.85 -14.25 -11.47
CA TYR A 222 -29.00 -14.47 -10.31
C TYR A 222 -28.25 -15.78 -10.43
N ASP A 223 -27.02 -15.82 -9.93
CA ASP A 223 -26.24 -17.06 -9.79
C ASP A 223 -26.67 -17.85 -8.54
N SER A 224 -27.14 -17.14 -7.50
CA SER A 224 -27.59 -17.73 -6.25
C SER A 224 -28.73 -16.93 -5.61
N ILE A 225 -29.57 -17.61 -4.83
CA ILE A 225 -30.65 -17.01 -4.07
C ILE A 225 -30.45 -17.35 -2.59
N VAL A 226 -30.32 -16.30 -1.78
CA VAL A 226 -30.13 -16.36 -0.33
C VAL A 226 -31.46 -16.14 0.38
N PHE A 227 -31.80 -17.06 1.28
CA PHE A 227 -32.98 -17.04 2.11
C PHE A 227 -32.54 -16.97 3.58
N PRO A 228 -32.43 -15.75 4.16
CA PRO A 228 -31.97 -15.59 5.54
C PRO A 228 -32.82 -16.38 6.54
N SER A 229 -34.14 -16.38 6.35
CA SER A 229 -35.07 -17.34 6.92
C SER A 229 -36.33 -17.36 6.06
N PHE A 230 -36.82 -18.56 5.74
CA PHE A 230 -37.98 -18.75 4.87
C PHE A 230 -38.90 -19.89 5.33
N ARG A 231 -39.17 -19.93 6.64
CA ARG A 231 -39.96 -20.98 7.27
C ARG A 231 -41.44 -20.93 6.90
N ASN A 232 -41.99 -19.73 6.84
CA ASN A 232 -43.40 -19.47 6.59
C ASN A 232 -43.59 -18.98 5.15
N VAL A 233 -44.70 -19.40 4.53
CA VAL A 233 -45.09 -19.00 3.17
C VAL A 233 -46.60 -19.03 3.01
N GLN A 234 -47.16 -18.28 2.07
CA GLN A 234 -48.57 -18.45 1.69
C GLN A 234 -48.81 -19.86 1.13
N ALA A 235 -49.73 -20.61 1.73
CA ALA A 235 -49.91 -22.03 1.45
C ALA A 235 -50.30 -22.32 0.00
N ASP A 236 -51.06 -21.43 -0.63
CA ASP A 236 -51.48 -21.50 -2.03
C ASP A 236 -50.36 -21.16 -3.03
N LYS A 237 -49.27 -20.52 -2.57
CA LYS A 237 -48.08 -20.20 -3.39
C LYS A 237 -46.95 -21.20 -3.20
N ALA A 238 -46.99 -22.05 -2.17
CA ALA A 238 -45.88 -22.93 -1.81
C ALA A 238 -45.42 -23.85 -2.95
N ASP A 239 -46.36 -24.44 -3.70
CA ASP A 239 -46.01 -25.31 -4.82
C ASP A 239 -45.48 -24.53 -6.02
N ALA A 240 -46.09 -23.40 -6.36
CA ALA A 240 -45.64 -22.54 -7.46
C ALA A 240 -44.20 -22.02 -7.22
N ILE A 241 -43.88 -21.61 -5.99
CA ILE A 241 -42.54 -21.18 -5.59
C ILE A 241 -41.56 -22.36 -5.71
N ALA A 242 -41.91 -23.53 -5.14
CA ALA A 242 -41.03 -24.70 -5.18
C ALA A 242 -40.73 -25.14 -6.62
N HIS A 243 -41.73 -25.19 -7.50
CA HIS A 243 -41.56 -25.56 -8.90
C HIS A 243 -40.71 -24.55 -9.68
N THR A 244 -40.89 -23.26 -9.40
CA THR A 244 -40.11 -22.20 -10.05
C THR A 244 -38.65 -22.24 -9.61
N LEU A 245 -38.37 -22.42 -8.32
CA LEU A 245 -37.02 -22.59 -7.79
C LEU A 245 -36.37 -23.87 -8.32
N GLU A 246 -37.11 -24.99 -8.37
CA GLU A 246 -36.60 -26.23 -8.94
C GLU A 246 -36.19 -26.03 -10.42
N GLN A 247 -37.04 -25.39 -11.23
CA GLN A 247 -36.69 -25.09 -12.61
C GLN A 247 -35.49 -24.14 -12.69
N ALA A 248 -35.45 -23.09 -11.86
CA ALA A 248 -34.35 -22.12 -11.84
C ALA A 248 -33.00 -22.81 -11.57
N THR A 249 -32.97 -23.68 -10.55
CA THR A 249 -31.76 -24.44 -10.20
C THR A 249 -31.37 -25.47 -11.26
N LYS A 250 -32.33 -26.18 -11.87
CA LYS A 250 -32.07 -27.23 -12.87
C LYS A 250 -31.72 -26.67 -14.26
N GLN A 251 -32.36 -25.59 -14.67
CA GLN A 251 -32.20 -25.01 -16.01
C GLN A 251 -30.99 -24.06 -16.08
N PHE A 252 -30.76 -23.27 -15.03
CA PHE A 252 -29.74 -22.23 -15.02
C PHE A 252 -28.57 -22.53 -14.06
N GLY A 253 -28.65 -23.58 -13.25
CA GLY A 253 -27.62 -23.90 -12.27
C GLY A 253 -27.62 -23.01 -11.03
N ILE A 254 -28.72 -22.28 -10.79
CA ILE A 254 -28.85 -21.31 -9.70
C ILE A 254 -28.72 -22.02 -8.35
N GLY A 255 -27.81 -21.56 -7.51
CA GLY A 255 -27.62 -22.07 -6.16
C GLY A 255 -28.65 -21.53 -5.16
N LEU A 256 -28.90 -22.29 -4.09
CA LEU A 256 -29.79 -21.87 -2.99
C LEU A 256 -29.02 -21.89 -1.66
N VAL A 257 -29.02 -20.77 -0.96
CA VAL A 257 -28.42 -20.66 0.38
C VAL A 257 -29.51 -20.33 1.39
N ALA A 258 -29.75 -21.19 2.38
CA ALA A 258 -30.86 -21.03 3.32
C ALA A 258 -30.48 -21.41 4.75
N ALA A 259 -31.23 -20.91 5.72
CA ALA A 259 -31.08 -21.29 7.12
C ALA A 259 -32.37 -21.85 7.71
N GLY A 260 -32.22 -22.80 8.62
CA GLY A 260 -33.31 -23.33 9.41
C GLY A 260 -34.30 -24.15 8.60
N GLU A 261 -35.57 -24.05 8.98
CA GLU A 261 -36.66 -24.69 8.24
C GLU A 261 -37.03 -23.87 7.01
N PHE A 262 -37.30 -24.53 5.89
CA PHE A 262 -37.59 -23.87 4.60
C PHE A 262 -38.94 -24.33 4.06
N MET A 263 -39.89 -23.39 3.98
CA MET A 263 -41.27 -23.60 3.53
C MET A 263 -41.95 -24.80 4.20
N THR A 264 -41.85 -24.87 5.53
CA THR A 264 -42.48 -25.94 6.33
C THR A 264 -43.85 -25.53 6.86
N ASN A 265 -44.11 -24.22 6.96
CA ASN A 265 -45.30 -23.67 7.59
C ASN A 265 -46.05 -22.72 6.65
N ALA A 266 -47.38 -22.71 6.77
CA ALA A 266 -48.22 -21.68 6.19
C ALA A 266 -48.01 -20.32 6.91
N ALA A 267 -48.51 -19.24 6.31
CA ALA A 267 -48.42 -17.89 6.86
C ALA A 267 -49.05 -17.73 8.26
N ASP A 268 -50.02 -18.58 8.62
CA ASP A 268 -50.65 -18.61 9.95
C ASP A 268 -49.85 -19.44 10.99
N GLY A 269 -48.70 -20.00 10.58
CA GLY A 269 -47.84 -20.82 11.42
C GLY A 269 -48.22 -22.31 11.46
N SER A 270 -49.32 -22.74 10.85
CA SER A 270 -49.66 -24.15 10.73
C SER A 270 -48.68 -24.89 9.81
N ALA A 271 -48.43 -26.18 10.06
CA ALA A 271 -47.58 -26.98 9.18
C ALA A 271 -48.25 -27.15 7.80
N LEU A 272 -47.48 -27.02 6.71
CA LEU A 272 -47.99 -27.29 5.37
C LEU A 272 -48.45 -28.75 5.28
N ALA A 273 -49.59 -28.97 4.59
CA ALA A 273 -50.22 -30.26 4.48
C ALA A 273 -49.32 -31.32 3.81
N GLY A 274 -49.50 -32.58 4.21
CA GLY A 274 -48.69 -33.70 3.74
C GLY A 274 -47.33 -33.77 4.47
N ASP A 275 -46.26 -33.97 3.71
CA ASP A 275 -44.90 -33.90 4.23
C ASP A 275 -44.40 -32.45 4.22
N SER A 276 -44.39 -31.82 5.38
CA SER A 276 -43.98 -30.41 5.51
C SER A 276 -42.52 -30.17 5.11
N TYR A 277 -41.67 -31.20 5.06
CA TYR A 277 -40.28 -31.09 4.59
C TYR A 277 -40.10 -31.44 3.11
N ALA A 278 -41.18 -31.71 2.35
CA ALA A 278 -41.09 -32.13 0.95
C ALA A 278 -40.27 -31.16 0.08
N ARG A 279 -40.41 -29.84 0.30
CA ARG A 279 -39.66 -28.82 -0.43
C ARG A 279 -38.17 -28.82 -0.10
N MET A 280 -37.80 -29.05 1.17
CA MET A 280 -36.39 -29.20 1.56
C MET A 280 -35.74 -30.42 0.89
N LYS A 281 -36.47 -31.53 0.82
CA LYS A 281 -36.01 -32.74 0.14
C LYS A 281 -35.88 -32.54 -1.37
N LEU A 282 -36.73 -31.69 -1.95
CA LEU A 282 -36.72 -31.36 -3.38
C LEU A 282 -35.57 -30.41 -3.73
N LEU A 283 -35.47 -29.28 -3.02
CA LEU A 283 -34.62 -28.16 -3.38
C LEU A 283 -33.22 -28.25 -2.78
N PHE A 284 -33.07 -28.84 -1.58
CA PHE A 284 -31.81 -28.88 -0.86
C PHE A 284 -31.27 -30.30 -0.65
N ASP A 285 -31.96 -31.34 -1.12
CA ASP A 285 -31.65 -32.73 -0.77
C ASP A 285 -31.54 -32.93 0.76
N ALA A 286 -32.34 -32.21 1.54
CA ALA A 286 -32.20 -32.20 3.00
C ALA A 286 -33.50 -32.53 3.71
N THR A 287 -33.40 -33.19 4.85
CA THR A 287 -34.53 -33.42 5.77
C THR A 287 -34.11 -33.25 7.22
N ARG A 288 -35.04 -32.84 8.08
CA ARG A 288 -34.78 -32.69 9.51
C ARG A 288 -34.63 -34.05 10.18
N VAL A 289 -33.59 -34.21 10.98
CA VAL A 289 -33.31 -35.38 11.82
C VAL A 289 -33.88 -35.17 13.22
N THR A 290 -33.52 -34.03 13.83
CA THR A 290 -33.90 -33.68 15.20
C THR A 290 -33.74 -32.16 15.44
N GLY A 291 -34.05 -31.69 16.64
CA GLY A 291 -33.80 -30.33 17.10
C GLY A 291 -34.61 -30.01 18.35
N GLY A 292 -34.39 -28.85 18.95
CA GLY A 292 -35.07 -28.45 20.18
C GLY A 292 -34.65 -27.08 20.72
N TRP A 293 -35.16 -26.75 21.90
CA TRP A 293 -34.87 -25.52 22.64
C TRP A 293 -35.16 -25.70 24.15
N PRO A 294 -34.40 -25.08 25.06
CA PRO A 294 -33.11 -24.41 24.83
C PRO A 294 -31.93 -25.40 24.89
N ALA A 295 -30.84 -25.12 24.19
CA ALA A 295 -29.60 -25.89 24.31
C ALA A 295 -28.35 -25.00 24.15
N ASP A 296 -27.24 -25.48 24.71
CA ASP A 296 -25.91 -24.94 24.43
C ASP A 296 -25.38 -25.62 23.16
N VAL A 297 -24.91 -24.81 22.21
CA VAL A 297 -24.50 -25.26 20.88
C VAL A 297 -23.10 -24.73 20.59
N THR A 298 -22.16 -25.63 20.30
CA THR A 298 -20.82 -25.27 19.81
C THR A 298 -20.73 -25.62 18.33
N ILE A 299 -20.52 -24.63 17.46
CA ILE A 299 -20.31 -24.83 16.03
C ILE A 299 -18.81 -24.93 15.74
N LYS A 300 -18.43 -25.92 14.94
CA LYS A 300 -17.04 -26.16 14.52
C LYS A 300 -16.91 -26.40 13.02
N ALA A 301 -15.80 -25.96 12.44
CA ALA A 301 -15.40 -26.32 11.10
C ALA A 301 -15.20 -27.85 10.99
N ALA A 302 -15.81 -28.50 9.98
CA ALA A 302 -15.78 -29.96 9.81
C ALA A 302 -14.84 -30.43 8.68
N ASP A 303 -14.74 -29.65 7.61
CA ASP A 303 -13.79 -29.85 6.52
C ASP A 303 -13.17 -28.52 6.10
N ALA A 304 -11.98 -28.22 6.63
CA ALA A 304 -11.23 -27.01 6.31
C ALA A 304 -10.81 -26.91 4.83
N ASN A 305 -10.86 -28.01 4.05
CA ASN A 305 -10.53 -27.97 2.63
C ASN A 305 -11.76 -27.66 1.75
N HIS A 306 -12.96 -27.63 2.34
CA HIS A 306 -14.16 -27.21 1.64
C HIS A 306 -14.18 -25.68 1.55
N SER A 307 -14.37 -25.13 0.35
CA SER A 307 -14.38 -23.69 0.06
C SER A 307 -15.25 -22.81 0.99
N VAL A 308 -16.40 -23.31 1.46
CA VAL A 308 -17.25 -22.59 2.45
C VAL A 308 -16.54 -22.37 3.81
N LEU A 309 -15.45 -23.09 4.07
CA LEU A 309 -14.60 -22.93 5.24
C LEU A 309 -13.19 -22.45 4.88
N ASP A 310 -13.01 -21.84 3.72
CA ASP A 310 -11.73 -21.21 3.38
C ASP A 310 -11.34 -20.20 4.46
N GLY A 311 -10.07 -20.25 4.88
CA GLY A 311 -9.54 -19.52 6.04
C GLY A 311 -9.67 -20.23 7.40
N TYR A 312 -10.60 -21.17 7.58
CA TYR A 312 -10.80 -21.86 8.85
C TYR A 312 -9.90 -23.10 9.03
N ALA A 313 -9.38 -23.31 10.23
CA ALA A 313 -8.68 -24.54 10.57
C ALA A 313 -9.65 -25.70 10.84
N ASN A 314 -9.23 -26.93 10.53
CA ASN A 314 -10.08 -28.11 10.77
C ASN A 314 -10.37 -28.29 12.27
N GLY A 315 -11.64 -28.38 12.64
CA GLY A 315 -12.07 -28.48 14.04
C GLY A 315 -12.01 -27.17 14.83
N GLU A 316 -11.69 -26.04 14.18
CA GLU A 316 -11.77 -24.71 14.76
C GLU A 316 -13.19 -24.44 15.29
N THR A 317 -13.29 -23.88 16.49
CA THR A 317 -14.57 -23.41 17.02
C THR A 317 -14.95 -22.12 16.30
N ILE A 318 -16.01 -22.18 15.51
CA ILE A 318 -16.58 -21.01 14.83
C ILE A 318 -17.31 -20.15 15.87
N ARG A 319 -18.22 -20.75 16.65
CA ARG A 319 -18.94 -20.04 17.69
C ARG A 319 -19.54 -20.94 18.76
N ASP A 320 -19.66 -20.40 19.98
CA ASP A 320 -20.39 -20.97 21.09
C ASP A 320 -21.67 -20.17 21.38
N TYR A 321 -22.80 -20.86 21.42
CA TYR A 321 -24.10 -20.29 21.74
C TYR A 321 -24.66 -20.89 23.04
N LYS A 322 -25.37 -20.07 23.81
CA LYS A 322 -25.97 -20.45 25.10
C LYS A 322 -27.48 -20.31 25.07
N GLY A 323 -28.19 -21.38 25.47
CA GLY A 323 -29.65 -21.38 25.59
C GLY A 323 -30.41 -21.10 24.29
N VAL A 324 -29.87 -21.49 23.13
CA VAL A 324 -30.46 -21.20 21.81
C VAL A 324 -31.28 -22.37 21.27
N GLY A 325 -32.07 -22.10 20.23
CA GLY A 325 -32.75 -23.13 19.46
C GLY A 325 -31.79 -23.78 18.47
N TRP A 326 -32.01 -25.06 18.16
CA TRP A 326 -31.18 -25.79 17.21
C TRP A 326 -32.00 -26.79 16.39
N ASN A 327 -31.55 -27.04 15.17
CA ASN A 327 -32.06 -28.11 14.30
C ASN A 327 -30.89 -28.92 13.78
N ALA A 328 -31.09 -30.18 13.43
CA ALA A 328 -30.11 -30.99 12.73
C ALA A 328 -30.75 -31.52 11.45
N PHE A 329 -30.05 -31.31 10.33
CA PHE A 329 -30.46 -31.80 9.01
C PHE A 329 -29.51 -32.91 8.55
N THR A 330 -29.95 -33.71 7.58
CA THR A 330 -29.13 -34.69 6.87
C THR A 330 -29.50 -34.70 5.39
N SER A 331 -28.56 -35.10 4.54
CA SER A 331 -28.83 -35.36 3.13
C SER A 331 -29.76 -36.57 2.98
N VAL A 332 -30.76 -36.47 2.07
CA VAL A 332 -31.72 -37.54 1.80
C VAL A 332 -31.09 -38.59 0.88
N SER A 333 -30.35 -38.13 -0.14
CA SER A 333 -29.63 -38.99 -1.07
C SER A 333 -28.35 -39.61 -0.49
N GLY A 334 -27.79 -38.99 0.55
CA GLY A 334 -26.49 -39.35 1.13
C GLY A 334 -25.29 -38.73 0.41
N THR A 335 -25.49 -37.89 -0.61
CA THR A 335 -24.40 -37.23 -1.36
C THR A 335 -24.04 -35.84 -0.82
N GLY A 336 -24.79 -35.31 0.16
CA GLY A 336 -24.49 -34.01 0.76
C GLY A 336 -23.25 -34.03 1.65
N GLU A 337 -22.50 -32.93 1.64
CA GLU A 337 -21.26 -32.77 2.38
C GLU A 337 -21.49 -31.93 3.64
N THR A 338 -21.01 -32.39 4.80
CA THR A 338 -21.10 -31.61 6.03
C THR A 338 -19.99 -30.56 6.06
N ILE A 339 -20.36 -29.30 5.96
CA ILE A 339 -19.44 -28.17 5.96
C ILE A 339 -19.02 -27.86 7.40
N ALA A 340 -19.99 -27.61 8.27
CA ALA A 340 -19.76 -27.31 9.68
C ALA A 340 -20.54 -28.30 10.55
N THR A 341 -20.01 -28.61 11.74
CA THR A 341 -20.68 -29.43 12.75
C THR A 341 -21.18 -28.58 13.90
N GLN A 342 -22.20 -29.07 14.60
CA GLN A 342 -22.66 -28.52 15.87
C GLN A 342 -22.66 -29.63 16.93
N THR A 343 -22.14 -29.31 18.10
CA THR A 343 -22.20 -30.18 19.28
C THR A 343 -23.30 -29.71 20.21
N VAL A 344 -24.25 -30.59 20.51
CA VAL A 344 -25.38 -30.31 21.41
C VAL A 344 -25.56 -31.49 22.36
N ASN A 345 -25.55 -31.25 23.68
CA ASN A 345 -25.68 -32.30 24.70
C ASN A 345 -24.71 -33.49 24.52
N GLY A 346 -23.48 -33.22 24.06
CA GLY A 346 -22.46 -34.23 23.79
C GLY A 346 -22.65 -35.06 22.52
N GLN A 347 -23.66 -34.74 21.69
CA GLN A 347 -23.87 -35.34 20.38
C GLN A 347 -23.46 -34.36 19.27
N THR A 348 -22.94 -34.89 18.16
CA THR A 348 -22.50 -34.07 17.01
C THR A 348 -23.47 -34.26 15.85
N TYR A 349 -23.88 -33.15 15.25
CA TYR A 349 -24.75 -33.09 14.08
C TYR A 349 -24.16 -32.14 13.03
N ALA A 350 -24.68 -32.16 11.80
CA ALA A 350 -24.36 -31.13 10.82
C ALA A 350 -24.98 -29.77 11.23
N ALA A 351 -24.15 -28.72 11.25
CA ALA A 351 -24.56 -27.33 11.40
C ALA A 351 -24.74 -26.63 10.05
N ALA A 352 -24.03 -27.09 9.01
CA ALA A 352 -24.24 -26.64 7.64
C ALA A 352 -23.94 -27.81 6.68
N ILE A 353 -24.74 -27.95 5.63
CA ILE A 353 -24.59 -29.01 4.61
C ILE A 353 -24.54 -28.35 3.22
N ALA A 354 -23.55 -28.73 2.41
CA ALA A 354 -23.51 -28.44 0.98
C ALA A 354 -24.20 -29.57 0.19
N THR A 355 -25.07 -29.24 -0.75
CA THR A 355 -25.71 -30.21 -1.64
C THR A 355 -25.78 -29.71 -3.08
N HIS A 356 -26.10 -30.61 -4.01
CA HIS A 356 -26.22 -30.29 -5.44
C HIS A 356 -27.51 -30.88 -6.03
N THR A 357 -28.60 -30.10 -6.00
CA THR A 357 -29.89 -30.49 -6.59
C THR A 357 -30.12 -29.87 -7.97
N GLY A 358 -29.21 -29.03 -8.45
CA GLY A 358 -29.25 -28.35 -9.74
C GLY A 358 -28.19 -27.27 -9.77
N GLY A 359 -28.29 -26.34 -8.81
CA GLY A 359 -27.19 -25.47 -8.41
C GLY A 359 -26.47 -25.96 -7.16
N ARG A 360 -25.47 -25.19 -6.72
CA ARG A 360 -24.69 -25.44 -5.51
C ARG A 360 -25.40 -24.82 -4.31
N ASN A 361 -25.91 -25.66 -3.41
CA ASN A 361 -26.73 -25.23 -2.30
C ASN A 361 -25.98 -25.32 -0.98
N VAL A 362 -26.32 -24.45 -0.04
CA VAL A 362 -25.87 -24.52 1.35
C VAL A 362 -27.06 -24.35 2.28
N LEU A 363 -27.27 -25.32 3.16
CA LEU A 363 -28.31 -25.26 4.20
C LEU A 363 -27.67 -25.19 5.59
N PHE A 364 -27.88 -24.07 6.27
CA PHE A 364 -27.51 -23.86 7.67
C PHE A 364 -28.59 -24.41 8.61
N SER A 365 -28.16 -24.97 9.73
CA SER A 365 -29.07 -25.55 10.73
C SER A 365 -29.96 -24.51 11.41
N THR A 366 -29.45 -23.30 11.58
CA THR A 366 -30.14 -22.19 12.24
C THR A 366 -29.75 -20.87 11.60
N GLU A 367 -30.62 -19.87 11.76
CA GLU A 367 -30.38 -18.50 11.35
C GLU A 367 -29.16 -17.90 12.05
N ALA A 368 -28.88 -18.30 13.30
CA ALA A 368 -27.69 -17.87 14.03
C ALA A 368 -26.40 -18.43 13.41
N ALA A 369 -26.41 -19.70 12.96
CA ALA A 369 -25.24 -20.26 12.27
C ALA A 369 -24.95 -19.55 10.95
N MET A 370 -26.00 -19.20 10.19
CA MET A 370 -25.86 -18.43 8.95
C MET A 370 -25.36 -17.00 9.23
N ALA A 371 -25.94 -16.32 10.22
CA ALA A 371 -25.60 -14.96 10.59
C ALA A 371 -24.32 -14.84 11.44
N ASP A 372 -23.53 -15.91 11.55
CA ASP A 372 -22.16 -15.81 12.02
C ASP A 372 -21.40 -14.73 11.23
N ASP A 373 -20.40 -14.10 11.84
CA ASP A 373 -19.73 -12.93 11.28
C ASP A 373 -19.21 -13.16 9.86
N ASN A 374 -18.72 -14.38 9.55
CA ASN A 374 -17.98 -14.63 8.30
C ASN A 374 -18.48 -15.85 7.50
N LEU A 375 -19.39 -16.68 8.01
CA LEU A 375 -19.68 -17.98 7.40
C LEU A 375 -20.56 -17.91 6.13
N LEU A 376 -21.53 -17.00 6.08
CA LEU A 376 -22.44 -16.87 4.93
C LEU A 376 -21.71 -16.27 3.71
N GLN A 377 -20.72 -15.39 3.89
CA GLN A 377 -19.95 -14.84 2.77
C GLN A 377 -19.28 -15.96 1.96
N LYS A 378 -18.69 -16.95 2.66
CA LYS A 378 -18.06 -18.12 2.06
C LYS A 378 -19.06 -19.07 1.41
N ALA A 379 -20.27 -19.17 1.97
CA ALA A 379 -21.37 -19.92 1.35
C ALA A 379 -21.89 -19.26 0.08
N ILE A 380 -21.95 -17.92 0.04
CA ILE A 380 -22.30 -17.14 -1.15
C ILE A 380 -21.24 -17.38 -2.23
N ASP A 381 -19.97 -17.18 -1.92
CA ASP A 381 -18.85 -17.38 -2.84
C ASP A 381 -18.84 -18.80 -3.42
N TYR A 382 -18.99 -19.84 -2.59
CA TYR A 382 -19.13 -21.23 -3.05
C TYR A 382 -20.35 -21.45 -3.95
N SER A 383 -21.49 -20.86 -3.61
CA SER A 383 -22.72 -21.03 -4.38
C SER A 383 -22.57 -20.41 -5.79
N VAL A 384 -21.96 -19.23 -5.88
CA VAL A 384 -21.75 -18.46 -7.12
C VAL A 384 -20.58 -18.99 -7.97
N HIS A 385 -19.45 -19.32 -7.35
CA HIS A 385 -18.21 -19.65 -8.07
C HIS A 385 -17.81 -21.13 -7.98
N GLY A 386 -18.23 -21.84 -6.93
CA GLY A 386 -17.89 -23.24 -6.70
C GLY A 386 -16.66 -23.43 -5.80
N SER A 387 -16.09 -24.64 -5.79
CA SER A 387 -15.00 -24.93 -4.86
C SER A 387 -13.67 -24.31 -5.31
N ALA A 388 -13.09 -23.48 -4.45
CA ALA A 388 -11.71 -22.98 -4.57
C ALA A 388 -10.68 -24.10 -4.73
N SER A 389 -10.93 -25.30 -4.19
CA SER A 389 -10.05 -26.47 -4.36
C SER A 389 -9.96 -27.01 -5.80
N THR A 390 -10.81 -26.52 -6.71
CA THR A 390 -10.70 -26.76 -8.16
C THR A 390 -9.84 -25.72 -8.90
N GLY A 391 -9.28 -24.72 -8.19
CA GLY A 391 -8.20 -23.87 -8.67
C GLY A 391 -8.60 -22.82 -9.73
N GLY A 392 -9.82 -22.30 -9.67
CA GLY A 392 -10.28 -21.26 -10.59
C GLY A 392 -10.00 -19.85 -10.03
N LEU A 393 -9.28 -19.05 -10.79
CA LEU A 393 -9.22 -17.60 -10.59
C LEU A 393 -10.64 -17.02 -10.64
N ARG A 394 -10.96 -16.08 -9.76
CA ARG A 394 -12.23 -15.34 -9.75
C ARG A 394 -11.99 -13.90 -9.33
N VAL A 395 -13.01 -13.05 -9.52
CA VAL A 395 -12.95 -11.65 -9.14
C VAL A 395 -14.22 -11.25 -8.42
N GLY A 396 -14.07 -10.67 -7.22
CA GLY A 396 -15.12 -9.99 -6.47
C GLY A 396 -15.00 -8.46 -6.59
N LEU A 397 -16.11 -7.75 -6.42
CA LEU A 397 -16.13 -6.28 -6.32
C LEU A 397 -16.05 -5.88 -4.85
N GLN A 398 -14.94 -5.34 -4.38
CA GLN A 398 -14.79 -4.92 -2.98
C GLN A 398 -15.12 -3.42 -2.79
N MET A 399 -15.81 -3.10 -1.69
CA MET A 399 -16.16 -1.72 -1.31
C MET A 399 -14.95 -0.89 -0.85
N THR A 400 -13.77 -1.49 -0.78
CA THR A 400 -12.51 -0.87 -0.37
C THR A 400 -11.34 -1.48 -1.15
N ARG A 401 -10.22 -0.76 -1.19
CA ARG A 401 -8.93 -1.25 -1.68
C ARG A 401 -8.10 -1.86 -0.56
N ASP A 402 -8.37 -1.44 0.67
CA ASP A 402 -7.72 -1.90 1.87
C ASP A 402 -8.24 -3.28 2.31
N ALA A 403 -7.76 -3.80 3.44
CA ALA A 403 -8.19 -5.09 3.94
C ALA A 403 -9.65 -5.09 4.42
N GLY A 404 -10.24 -3.94 4.74
CA GLY A 404 -11.62 -3.82 5.22
C GLY A 404 -12.01 -2.38 5.52
N LEU A 405 -13.23 -2.16 6.00
CA LEU A 405 -13.76 -0.84 6.35
C LEU A 405 -13.93 -0.70 7.86
N PHE A 406 -13.52 0.44 8.41
CA PHE A 406 -13.74 0.80 9.80
C PHE A 406 -14.46 2.16 9.88
N ALA A 407 -15.74 2.10 10.20
CA ALA A 407 -16.58 3.28 10.38
C ALA A 407 -16.79 3.56 11.87
N SER A 408 -16.55 4.79 12.31
CA SER A 408 -16.76 5.14 13.72
C SER A 408 -18.01 6.01 13.89
N ARG A 409 -18.91 5.57 14.77
CA ARG A 409 -20.06 6.34 15.27
C ARG A 409 -19.63 7.03 16.56
N ILE A 410 -19.84 8.34 16.66
CA ILE A 410 -19.54 9.11 17.85
C ILE A 410 -20.81 9.82 18.32
N ASP A 411 -21.25 9.46 19.51
CA ASP A 411 -22.40 10.08 20.16
C ASP A 411 -21.87 11.31 20.93
N MET A 412 -22.21 12.51 20.46
CA MET A 412 -21.74 13.77 21.02
C MET A 412 -22.72 14.26 22.09
N ASP A 413 -22.88 13.48 23.16
CA ASP A 413 -23.85 13.75 24.22
C ASP A 413 -23.66 15.13 24.85
N GLN A 414 -22.41 15.59 24.91
CA GLN A 414 -22.08 16.87 25.53
C GLN A 414 -22.34 18.10 24.64
N SER A 415 -22.66 17.91 23.36
CA SER A 415 -22.83 19.01 22.40
C SER A 415 -24.00 19.94 22.69
N GLN A 416 -25.02 19.48 23.43
CA GLN A 416 -26.16 20.30 23.84
C GLN A 416 -25.90 21.11 25.11
N TYR A 417 -24.86 20.81 25.90
CA TYR A 417 -24.59 21.46 27.19
C TYR A 417 -23.64 22.65 27.00
N SER A 418 -24.22 23.86 26.91
CA SER A 418 -23.46 25.08 26.62
C SER A 418 -22.34 25.39 27.62
N ASP A 419 -22.53 25.04 28.89
CA ASP A 419 -21.57 25.21 29.98
C ASP A 419 -20.42 24.20 29.93
N GLU A 420 -20.62 23.02 29.34
CA GLU A 420 -19.54 22.05 29.13
C GLU A 420 -18.72 22.34 27.87
N VAL A 421 -19.38 22.84 26.82
CA VAL A 421 -18.73 23.30 25.58
C VAL A 421 -17.95 24.59 25.81
N LYS A 422 -18.53 25.51 26.61
CA LYS A 422 -17.96 26.82 26.92
C LYS A 422 -18.17 27.16 28.41
N PRO A 423 -17.27 26.69 29.29
CA PRO A 423 -17.34 26.97 30.72
C PRO A 423 -17.37 28.46 31.04
N GLU A 424 -18.28 28.87 31.93
CA GLU A 424 -18.46 30.28 32.34
C GLU A 424 -17.22 30.88 33.02
N ASP A 425 -16.40 30.03 33.66
CA ASP A 425 -15.16 30.42 34.32
C ASP A 425 -13.98 30.64 33.36
N GLY A 426 -14.20 30.42 32.05
CA GLY A 426 -13.19 30.56 31.00
C GLY A 426 -12.21 29.38 30.90
N SER A 427 -12.45 28.30 31.64
CA SER A 427 -11.67 27.07 31.50
C SER A 427 -11.91 26.36 30.17
N ALA A 428 -11.03 25.41 29.87
CA ALA A 428 -11.05 24.62 28.63
C ALA A 428 -12.26 23.67 28.61
N GLY A 429 -13.24 23.94 27.74
CA GLY A 429 -14.40 23.08 27.49
C GLY A 429 -14.05 21.75 26.81
N ILE A 430 -14.99 20.82 26.73
CA ILE A 430 -14.75 19.44 26.24
C ILE A 430 -14.03 19.40 24.88
N TYR A 431 -14.49 20.16 23.90
CA TYR A 431 -13.94 20.10 22.53
C TYR A 431 -12.56 20.74 22.39
N SER A 432 -12.15 21.58 23.34
CA SER A 432 -10.77 22.06 23.39
C SER A 432 -9.78 20.95 23.77
N LYS A 433 -10.24 19.89 24.45
CA LYS A 433 -9.47 18.67 24.73
C LYS A 433 -9.59 17.64 23.62
N LEU A 434 -10.79 17.47 23.05
CA LEU A 434 -11.03 16.45 22.02
C LEU A 434 -10.31 16.78 20.69
N LEU A 435 -10.39 18.03 20.21
CA LEU A 435 -9.86 18.38 18.88
C LEU A 435 -8.37 18.04 18.70
N PRO A 436 -7.45 18.34 19.64
CA PRO A 436 -6.04 17.92 19.53
C PRO A 436 -5.84 16.40 19.45
N ILE A 437 -6.71 15.61 20.10
CA ILE A 437 -6.66 14.14 20.02
C ILE A 437 -7.05 13.69 18.61
N LEU A 438 -8.09 14.30 18.04
CA LEU A 438 -8.53 14.00 16.67
C LEU A 438 -7.46 14.40 15.63
N ASP A 439 -6.80 15.55 15.79
CA ASP A 439 -5.69 15.95 14.93
C ASP A 439 -4.56 14.91 14.97
N GLN A 440 -4.25 14.40 16.17
CA GLN A 440 -3.22 13.38 16.36
C GLN A 440 -3.62 12.07 15.67
N TRP A 441 -4.85 11.60 15.83
CA TRP A 441 -5.33 10.37 15.19
C TRP A 441 -5.39 10.51 13.66
N LYS A 442 -5.79 11.68 13.15
CA LYS A 442 -5.75 12.00 11.72
C LYS A 442 -4.32 11.95 11.19
N SER A 443 -3.36 12.56 11.89
CA SER A 443 -1.96 12.58 11.45
C SER A 443 -1.28 11.20 11.50
N LEU A 444 -1.63 10.35 12.47
CA LEU A 444 -0.98 9.05 12.66
C LEU A 444 -1.60 7.94 11.81
N TYR A 445 -2.93 7.94 11.68
CA TYR A 445 -3.69 6.82 11.14
C TYR A 445 -4.65 7.22 10.02
N ASN A 446 -4.71 8.52 9.66
CA ASN A 446 -5.73 9.07 8.78
C ASN A 446 -7.17 8.87 9.32
N PHE A 447 -7.32 8.71 10.64
CA PHE A 447 -8.61 8.43 11.28
C PHE A 447 -9.63 9.55 11.02
N VAL A 448 -10.86 9.15 10.70
CA VAL A 448 -12.05 9.99 10.62
C VAL A 448 -13.23 9.28 11.26
N GLY A 449 -14.27 10.03 11.63
CA GLY A 449 -15.50 9.47 12.18
C GLY A 449 -16.74 10.30 11.87
N SER A 450 -17.90 9.77 12.27
CA SER A 450 -19.20 10.46 12.19
C SER A 450 -19.66 10.90 13.57
N TYR A 451 -19.75 12.20 13.77
CA TYR A 451 -20.06 12.84 15.04
C TYR A 451 -21.50 13.32 15.05
N TYR A 452 -22.34 12.62 15.80
CA TYR A 452 -23.77 12.89 15.86
C TYR A 452 -24.04 13.83 17.03
N VAL A 453 -24.54 15.04 16.72
CA VAL A 453 -24.69 16.13 17.69
C VAL A 453 -26.12 16.22 18.21
N ASN A 454 -26.25 16.73 19.44
CA ASN A 454 -27.52 17.12 20.05
C ASN A 454 -27.56 18.66 20.11
N ILE A 455 -28.73 19.27 19.90
CA ILE A 455 -28.84 20.74 19.90
C ILE A 455 -29.35 21.28 21.25
N GLY A 456 -30.25 20.56 21.91
CA GLY A 456 -30.90 20.99 23.15
C GLY A 456 -31.95 22.10 22.94
N ASN A 457 -33.03 22.06 23.72
CA ASN A 457 -34.12 23.05 23.66
C ASN A 457 -34.49 23.66 25.02
N ASP A 458 -33.65 23.52 26.05
CA ASP A 458 -33.85 24.11 27.38
C ASP A 458 -32.66 24.99 27.80
N PRO A 459 -32.58 26.24 27.28
CA PRO A 459 -31.53 27.19 27.66
C PRO A 459 -31.51 27.52 29.16
N SER A 460 -32.62 27.33 29.88
CA SER A 460 -32.69 27.63 31.32
C SER A 460 -31.89 26.64 32.17
N GLN A 461 -31.63 25.45 31.62
CA GLN A 461 -30.77 24.42 32.20
C GLN A 461 -29.44 24.30 31.45
N GLN A 462 -29.06 25.33 30.69
CA GLN A 462 -27.85 25.33 29.85
C GLN A 462 -27.83 24.21 28.77
N ARG A 463 -29.00 23.62 28.46
CA ARG A 463 -29.20 22.61 27.41
C ARG A 463 -29.63 23.25 26.10
N SER A 464 -28.70 23.97 25.49
CA SER A 464 -28.84 24.57 24.16
C SER A 464 -27.47 24.87 23.55
N THR A 465 -27.24 24.53 22.29
CA THR A 465 -25.97 24.80 21.59
C THR A 465 -25.66 26.30 21.47
N ASP A 466 -24.47 26.72 21.91
CA ASP A 466 -23.89 28.02 21.56
C ASP A 466 -23.23 27.94 20.18
N TRP A 467 -23.94 28.40 19.14
CA TRP A 467 -23.46 28.37 17.76
C TRP A 467 -22.23 29.25 17.51
N SER A 468 -21.99 30.28 18.33
CA SER A 468 -20.79 31.11 18.19
C SER A 468 -19.50 30.35 18.52
N VAL A 469 -19.61 29.25 19.27
CA VAL A 469 -18.51 28.36 19.65
C VAL A 469 -18.55 27.05 18.85
N SER A 470 -19.72 26.45 18.70
CA SER A 470 -19.88 25.10 18.14
C SER A 470 -19.75 25.06 16.62
N ALA A 471 -20.25 26.07 15.90
CA ALA A 471 -20.14 26.09 14.43
C ALA A 471 -18.68 26.11 13.92
N PRO A 472 -17.75 26.91 14.51
CA PRO A 472 -16.31 26.79 14.22
C PRO A 472 -15.73 25.40 14.47
N ILE A 473 -16.15 24.72 15.54
CA ILE A 473 -15.67 23.38 15.91
C ILE A 473 -16.11 22.36 14.84
N TYR A 474 -17.40 22.34 14.52
CA TYR A 474 -17.95 21.43 13.53
C TYR A 474 -17.37 21.69 12.13
N ALA A 475 -17.18 22.96 11.76
CA ALA A 475 -16.53 23.33 10.50
C ALA A 475 -15.09 22.81 10.42
N ARG A 476 -14.33 22.88 11.52
CA ARG A 476 -12.98 22.31 11.61
C ARG A 476 -13.00 20.79 11.47
N MET A 477 -13.93 20.11 12.13
CA MET A 477 -14.07 18.65 12.02
C MET A 477 -14.40 18.22 10.59
N MET A 478 -15.31 18.92 9.92
CA MET A 478 -15.65 18.70 8.51
C MET A 478 -14.46 18.97 7.59
N ALA A 479 -13.67 20.02 7.85
CA ALA A 479 -12.46 20.31 7.07
C ALA A 479 -11.37 19.23 7.23
N ALA A 480 -11.35 18.52 8.35
CA ALA A 480 -10.49 17.34 8.56
C ALA A 480 -11.07 16.04 7.96
N GLY A 481 -12.23 16.13 7.27
CA GLY A 481 -12.87 15.02 6.60
C GLY A 481 -13.83 14.20 7.46
N ASN A 482 -14.14 14.64 8.68
CA ASN A 482 -15.14 13.99 9.52
C ASN A 482 -16.56 14.34 9.08
N GLU A 483 -17.51 13.49 9.44
CA GLU A 483 -18.93 13.75 9.25
C GLU A 483 -19.55 14.37 10.51
N ILE A 484 -20.49 15.30 10.30
CA ILE A 484 -21.41 15.77 11.33
C ILE A 484 -22.80 15.22 11.01
N GLY A 485 -23.42 14.56 11.98
CA GLY A 485 -24.75 13.97 11.86
C GLY A 485 -25.67 14.39 13.01
N LEU A 486 -26.87 13.81 13.03
CA LEU A 486 -27.93 14.13 13.98
C LEU A 486 -27.98 13.11 15.12
N HIS A 487 -28.14 13.56 16.36
CA HIS A 487 -28.34 12.67 17.52
C HIS A 487 -29.65 12.93 18.26
N SER A 488 -30.64 13.48 17.56
CA SER A 488 -31.89 14.06 18.07
C SER A 488 -31.72 15.47 18.63
N TYR A 489 -32.83 16.20 18.66
CA TYR A 489 -32.88 17.55 19.19
C TYR A 489 -32.61 17.58 20.70
N THR A 490 -33.21 16.66 21.46
CA THR A 490 -33.25 16.72 22.95
C THR A 490 -32.61 15.55 23.67
N HIS A 491 -32.12 14.55 22.94
CA HIS A 491 -31.54 13.31 23.49
C HIS A 491 -32.54 12.54 24.41
N PRO A 492 -33.65 12.02 23.86
CA PRO A 492 -34.61 11.23 24.62
C PRO A 492 -34.01 9.90 25.13
N GLU A 493 -34.37 9.50 26.35
CA GLU A 493 -33.89 8.24 26.94
C GLU A 493 -34.46 6.98 26.23
N ASP A 494 -35.65 7.08 25.66
CA ASP A 494 -36.27 6.00 24.88
C ASP A 494 -37.01 6.59 23.68
N THR A 495 -36.43 6.45 22.49
CA THR A 495 -37.00 6.96 21.24
C THR A 495 -38.25 6.17 20.82
N ASN A 496 -38.47 4.95 21.35
CA ASN A 496 -39.60 4.10 20.96
C ASN A 496 -40.96 4.58 21.49
N VAL A 497 -40.98 5.46 22.50
CA VAL A 497 -42.24 5.98 23.06
C VAL A 497 -42.72 7.26 22.37
N LEU A 498 -41.94 7.78 21.41
CA LEU A 498 -42.26 9.01 20.69
C LEU A 498 -43.32 8.79 19.61
N THR A 499 -44.18 9.78 19.40
CA THR A 499 -45.08 9.83 18.23
C THR A 499 -44.32 10.25 16.96
N ALA A 500 -44.92 10.04 15.79
CA ALA A 500 -44.35 10.49 14.52
C ALA A 500 -44.08 12.01 14.49
N GLU A 501 -44.94 12.83 15.09
CA GLU A 501 -44.74 14.28 15.20
C GLU A 501 -43.56 14.63 16.11
N GLN A 502 -43.36 13.86 17.19
CA GLN A 502 -42.22 14.04 18.08
C GLN A 502 -40.92 13.61 17.37
N ILE A 503 -40.90 12.50 16.64
CA ILE A 503 -39.75 12.07 15.83
C ILE A 503 -39.42 13.11 14.76
N ALA A 504 -40.43 13.69 14.10
CA ALA A 504 -40.24 14.75 13.13
C ALA A 504 -39.63 16.02 13.77
N TYR A 505 -39.96 16.32 15.03
CA TYR A 505 -39.29 17.38 15.77
C TYR A 505 -37.85 16.99 16.12
N GLU A 506 -37.66 15.81 16.73
CA GLU A 506 -36.36 15.34 17.20
C GLU A 506 -35.32 15.26 16.08
N PHE A 507 -35.65 14.72 14.91
CA PHE A 507 -34.67 14.56 13.82
C PHE A 507 -34.88 15.54 12.68
N GLY A 508 -36.13 15.81 12.31
CA GLY A 508 -36.45 16.71 11.20
C GLY A 508 -36.15 18.18 11.51
N ALA A 509 -36.55 18.67 12.68
CA ALA A 509 -36.29 20.06 13.07
C ALA A 509 -34.83 20.28 13.46
N GLU A 510 -34.18 19.28 14.08
CA GLU A 510 -32.75 19.31 14.39
C GLU A 510 -31.92 19.46 13.11
N ARG A 511 -32.20 18.60 12.11
CA ARG A 511 -31.56 18.69 10.80
C ARG A 511 -31.66 20.07 10.19
N ALA A 512 -32.87 20.62 10.16
CA ALA A 512 -33.13 21.93 9.57
C ALA A 512 -32.34 23.05 10.28
N GLU A 513 -32.24 22.99 11.60
CA GLU A 513 -31.47 23.99 12.36
C GLU A 513 -29.96 23.82 12.19
N LEU A 514 -29.44 22.59 12.25
CA LEU A 514 -28.02 22.31 12.07
C LEU A 514 -27.54 22.67 10.65
N GLU A 515 -28.29 22.29 9.61
CA GLU A 515 -28.01 22.68 8.23
C GLU A 515 -28.02 24.20 8.06
N LYS A 516 -29.01 24.89 8.65
CA LYS A 516 -29.11 26.36 8.60
C LYS A 516 -27.90 27.03 9.26
N GLN A 517 -27.53 26.61 10.46
CA GLN A 517 -26.44 27.23 11.23
C GLN A 517 -25.08 26.96 10.59
N MET A 518 -24.83 25.72 10.17
CA MET A 518 -23.59 25.35 9.50
C MET A 518 -23.47 26.00 8.11
N SER A 519 -24.58 26.12 7.37
CA SER A 519 -24.57 26.82 6.07
C SER A 519 -24.27 28.31 6.23
N ALA A 520 -24.83 28.94 7.26
CA ALA A 520 -24.55 30.34 7.57
C ALA A 520 -23.08 30.56 7.96
N TYR A 521 -22.49 29.65 8.74
CA TYR A 521 -21.09 29.74 9.15
C TYR A 521 -20.12 29.49 7.98
N LEU A 522 -20.35 28.45 7.17
CA LEU A 522 -19.45 28.06 6.08
C LEU A 522 -19.62 28.92 4.81
N GLY A 523 -20.68 29.72 4.72
CA GLY A 523 -20.98 30.51 3.51
C GLY A 523 -21.37 29.67 2.29
N ARG A 524 -21.73 28.40 2.49
CA ARG A 524 -22.19 27.46 1.46
C ARG A 524 -23.29 26.58 2.03
N GLN A 525 -24.16 26.03 1.18
CA GLN A 525 -25.15 25.08 1.62
C GLN A 525 -24.49 23.81 2.18
N VAL A 526 -25.03 23.33 3.30
CA VAL A 526 -24.67 22.07 3.97
C VAL A 526 -25.91 21.20 3.96
N SER A 527 -25.74 19.93 3.59
CA SER A 527 -26.78 18.90 3.69
C SER A 527 -26.26 17.79 4.58
N LEU A 528 -27.03 17.40 5.59
CA LEU A 528 -26.64 16.37 6.55
C LEU A 528 -27.44 15.10 6.28
N GLY A 529 -26.72 13.99 6.14
CA GLY A 529 -27.30 12.73 5.67
C GLY A 529 -27.68 11.76 6.78
N GLY A 530 -26.94 11.74 7.88
CA GLY A 530 -27.03 10.69 8.89
C GLY A 530 -27.67 11.09 10.20
N ALA A 531 -28.27 10.10 10.87
CA ALA A 531 -28.60 10.17 12.30
C ALA A 531 -28.06 8.94 13.05
N ALA A 532 -27.81 9.12 14.35
CA ALA A 532 -27.62 8.06 15.32
C ALA A 532 -28.77 8.11 16.33
N VAL A 533 -29.38 6.96 16.63
CA VAL A 533 -30.49 6.90 17.59
C VAL A 533 -29.94 6.97 19.03
N PRO A 534 -30.39 7.94 19.86
CA PRO A 534 -30.03 8.01 21.27
C PRO A 534 -30.90 7.08 22.13
N GLY A 535 -30.38 6.74 23.31
CA GLY A 535 -31.13 6.06 24.36
C GLY A 535 -31.33 4.56 24.12
N ALA A 536 -32.52 4.06 24.46
CA ALA A 536 -32.85 2.65 24.38
C ALA A 536 -32.80 2.10 22.94
N PRO A 537 -32.37 0.83 22.73
CA PRO A 537 -32.38 0.19 21.42
C PRO A 537 -33.75 0.29 20.75
N GLU A 538 -33.75 0.66 19.49
CA GLU A 538 -34.96 1.01 18.78
C GLU A 538 -35.68 -0.20 18.14
N THR A 539 -36.98 -0.06 17.94
CA THR A 539 -37.77 -0.98 17.12
C THR A 539 -37.69 -0.58 15.64
N ILE A 540 -37.92 -1.55 14.74
CA ILE A 540 -37.98 -1.27 13.30
C ILE A 540 -38.98 -0.16 12.94
N ALA A 541 -40.11 -0.05 13.64
CA ALA A 541 -41.08 1.01 13.40
C ALA A 541 -40.51 2.41 13.70
N THR A 542 -39.79 2.52 14.82
CA THR A 542 -39.06 3.74 15.20
C THR A 542 -38.00 4.09 14.16
N SER A 543 -37.16 3.12 13.77
CA SER A 543 -36.12 3.34 12.75
C SER A 543 -36.69 3.81 11.41
N GLN A 544 -37.81 3.20 10.97
CA GLN A 544 -38.48 3.58 9.73
C GLN A 544 -39.07 4.99 9.78
N GLU A 545 -39.59 5.43 10.92
CA GLU A 545 -40.08 6.79 11.09
C GLU A 545 -38.94 7.81 11.02
N ILE A 546 -37.81 7.53 11.69
CA ILE A 546 -36.61 8.39 11.65
C ILE A 546 -36.05 8.49 10.23
N LEU A 547 -35.97 7.39 9.49
CA LEU A 547 -35.44 7.34 8.12
C LEU A 547 -36.22 8.19 7.11
N LYS A 548 -37.43 8.67 7.44
CA LYS A 548 -38.13 9.68 6.62
C LYS A 548 -37.40 11.03 6.60
N HIS A 549 -36.58 11.30 7.61
CA HIS A 549 -35.91 12.59 7.81
C HIS A 549 -34.42 12.58 7.44
N VAL A 550 -33.81 11.40 7.31
CA VAL A 550 -32.37 11.21 7.04
C VAL A 550 -32.12 10.28 5.86
N ALA A 551 -30.93 10.35 5.25
CA ALA A 551 -30.53 9.46 4.17
C ALA A 551 -30.10 8.08 4.67
N TYR A 552 -29.46 8.02 5.84
CA TYR A 552 -29.12 6.77 6.51
C TYR A 552 -29.25 6.91 8.03
N LEU A 553 -29.31 5.79 8.74
CA LEU A 553 -29.49 5.74 10.19
C LEU A 553 -28.52 4.75 10.83
N SER A 554 -27.91 5.12 11.95
CA SER A 554 -27.21 4.20 12.83
C SER A 554 -28.02 3.91 14.09
N GLY A 555 -28.21 2.63 14.40
CA GLY A 555 -29.05 2.16 15.50
C GLY A 555 -28.29 1.53 16.65
N GLY A 556 -28.98 0.74 17.47
CA GLY A 556 -28.37 0.04 18.61
C GLY A 556 -27.34 -1.03 18.22
N TYR A 557 -26.49 -1.40 19.19
CA TYR A 557 -25.49 -2.48 19.04
C TYR A 557 -26.16 -3.80 18.65
N THR A 558 -25.57 -4.48 17.66
CA THR A 558 -25.94 -5.82 17.24
C THR A 558 -24.76 -6.76 17.33
N GLY A 559 -24.92 -7.79 18.14
CA GLY A 559 -23.97 -8.88 18.28
C GLY A 559 -24.57 -9.98 19.14
N VAL A 560 -23.82 -11.05 19.38
CA VAL A 560 -24.32 -12.24 20.08
C VAL A 560 -24.93 -11.85 21.44
N GLY A 561 -26.21 -12.18 21.63
CA GLY A 561 -26.97 -11.86 22.84
C GLY A 561 -27.73 -10.53 22.80
N ALA A 562 -27.50 -9.68 21.81
CA ALA A 562 -28.21 -8.41 21.59
C ALA A 562 -29.00 -8.41 20.26
N GLY A 563 -28.48 -9.05 19.21
CA GLY A 563 -29.06 -9.12 17.88
C GLY A 563 -28.24 -9.98 16.93
N TYR A 564 -28.51 -9.91 15.64
CA TYR A 564 -27.64 -10.54 14.62
C TYR A 564 -26.52 -9.57 14.24
N PRO A 565 -25.25 -9.99 14.31
CA PRO A 565 -24.13 -9.10 13.99
C PRO A 565 -24.16 -8.69 12.52
N ASN A 566 -23.35 -7.69 12.16
CA ASN A 566 -23.19 -7.22 10.78
C ASN A 566 -24.51 -6.73 10.13
N ALA A 567 -25.44 -6.19 10.92
CA ALA A 567 -26.72 -5.67 10.44
C ALA A 567 -26.56 -4.32 9.69
N PHE A 568 -25.95 -4.39 8.51
CA PHE A 568 -25.68 -3.27 7.60
C PHE A 568 -26.43 -3.46 6.28
N GLY A 569 -27.13 -2.43 5.82
CA GLY A 569 -27.83 -2.47 4.54
C GLY A 569 -29.22 -1.87 4.64
N TYR A 570 -30.20 -2.52 4.02
CA TYR A 570 -31.59 -2.05 4.00
C TYR A 570 -32.45 -2.92 4.90
N MET A 571 -33.17 -2.31 5.84
CA MET A 571 -34.01 -3.04 6.80
C MET A 571 -35.19 -3.75 6.15
N THR A 572 -35.70 -3.22 5.03
CA THR A 572 -36.85 -3.74 4.29
C THR A 572 -36.70 -3.45 2.79
N PRO A 573 -37.46 -4.13 1.91
CA PRO A 573 -37.50 -3.80 0.49
C PRO A 573 -37.89 -2.34 0.20
N GLY A 574 -38.78 -1.75 1.01
CA GLY A 574 -39.16 -0.34 0.88
C GLY A 574 -37.98 0.60 1.16
N ASN A 575 -37.18 0.31 2.18
CA ASN A 575 -35.97 1.11 2.45
C ASN A 575 -34.94 0.99 1.33
N ALA A 576 -34.81 -0.19 0.69
CA ALA A 576 -33.95 -0.37 -0.47
C ALA A 576 -34.41 0.46 -1.67
N ALA A 577 -35.72 0.48 -1.95
CA ALA A 577 -36.30 1.28 -3.02
C ALA A 577 -36.07 2.80 -2.81
N ASP A 578 -36.11 3.25 -1.56
CA ASP A 578 -35.87 4.65 -1.18
C ASP A 578 -34.37 4.99 -1.00
N GLY A 579 -33.47 4.01 -1.13
CA GLY A 579 -32.03 4.18 -0.91
C GLY A 579 -31.64 4.53 0.53
N LYS A 580 -32.38 4.01 1.51
CA LYS A 580 -32.25 4.32 2.94
C LYS A 580 -31.47 3.25 3.69
N VAL A 581 -30.19 3.51 3.93
CA VAL A 581 -29.28 2.55 4.59
C VAL A 581 -29.42 2.61 6.12
N TYR A 582 -29.27 1.47 6.76
CA TYR A 582 -29.21 1.30 8.20
C TYR A 582 -27.90 0.62 8.60
N LEU A 583 -27.30 1.10 9.69
CA LEU A 583 -25.97 0.69 10.16
C LEU A 583 -25.97 0.44 11.68
N ALA A 584 -26.17 -0.80 12.11
CA ALA A 584 -26.08 -1.16 13.53
C ALA A 584 -24.65 -1.50 13.95
N PRO A 585 -24.07 -0.85 14.98
CA PRO A 585 -22.73 -1.17 15.46
C PRO A 585 -22.54 -2.66 15.77
N ASN A 586 -21.46 -3.25 15.28
CA ASN A 586 -21.09 -4.65 15.52
C ASN A 586 -19.93 -4.81 16.54
N THR A 587 -19.61 -3.73 17.24
CA THR A 587 -18.68 -3.70 18.37
C THR A 587 -19.34 -2.98 19.55
N MET A 588 -18.96 -3.35 20.77
CA MET A 588 -19.59 -2.78 21.96
C MET A 588 -19.26 -1.30 22.16
N PHE A 589 -20.23 -0.55 22.69
CA PHE A 589 -20.02 0.83 23.13
C PHE A 589 -19.06 0.88 24.32
N ASP A 590 -18.25 1.94 24.36
CA ASP A 590 -17.41 2.28 25.52
C ASP A 590 -18.24 2.37 26.83
N PHE A 591 -19.40 3.03 26.79
CA PHE A 591 -20.34 3.11 27.90
C PHE A 591 -20.79 1.72 28.37
N SER A 592 -21.12 0.82 27.43
CA SER A 592 -21.57 -0.53 27.76
C SER A 592 -20.51 -1.31 28.52
N LEU A 593 -19.24 -1.20 28.10
CA LEU A 593 -18.12 -1.89 28.73
C LEU A 593 -17.77 -1.27 30.09
N ILE A 594 -17.52 0.04 30.13
CA ILE A 594 -16.94 0.72 31.29
C ILE A 594 -18.01 1.12 32.30
N GLU A 595 -19.09 1.76 31.86
CA GLU A 595 -20.07 2.34 32.77
C GLU A 595 -21.18 1.37 33.14
N PHE A 596 -21.66 0.55 32.21
CA PHE A 596 -22.73 -0.41 32.49
C PHE A 596 -22.18 -1.71 33.09
N GLN A 597 -21.27 -2.38 32.39
CA GLN A 597 -20.68 -3.66 32.84
C GLN A 597 -19.59 -3.49 33.90
N LYS A 598 -19.12 -2.26 34.15
CA LYS A 598 -18.06 -1.95 35.13
C LYS A 598 -16.73 -2.64 34.83
N LYS A 599 -16.42 -2.90 33.55
CA LYS A 599 -15.10 -3.40 33.14
C LYS A 599 -14.03 -2.35 33.40
N THR A 600 -12.82 -2.81 33.70
CA THR A 600 -11.63 -1.96 33.71
C THR A 600 -11.24 -1.58 32.27
N VAL A 601 -10.42 -0.53 32.13
CA VAL A 601 -9.86 -0.12 30.83
C VAL A 601 -9.21 -1.30 30.09
N ALA A 602 -8.39 -2.09 30.79
CA ALA A 602 -7.70 -3.23 30.20
C ALA A 602 -8.67 -4.34 29.73
N GLU A 603 -9.75 -4.58 30.47
CA GLU A 603 -10.79 -5.53 30.08
C GLU A 603 -11.62 -5.03 28.89
N ALA A 604 -11.88 -3.72 28.80
CA ALA A 604 -12.57 -3.13 27.67
C ALA A 604 -11.71 -3.16 26.39
N GLU A 605 -10.43 -2.77 26.48
CA GLU A 605 -9.46 -2.89 25.38
C GLU A 605 -9.33 -4.35 24.89
N ALA A 606 -9.29 -5.31 25.82
CA ALA A 606 -9.23 -6.73 25.49
C ALA A 606 -10.50 -7.21 24.77
N GLU A 607 -11.68 -6.73 25.15
CA GLU A 607 -12.95 -7.06 24.48
C GLU A 607 -12.98 -6.51 23.06
N TRP A 608 -12.73 -5.21 22.87
CA TRP A 608 -12.63 -4.61 21.52
C TRP A 608 -11.56 -5.32 20.68
N GLY A 609 -10.43 -5.64 21.28
CA GLY A 609 -9.37 -6.39 20.63
C GLY A 609 -9.79 -7.78 20.16
N LYS A 610 -10.72 -8.44 20.86
CA LYS A 610 -11.31 -9.74 20.50
C LYS A 610 -12.39 -9.60 19.42
N GLU A 611 -13.23 -8.57 19.52
CA GLU A 611 -14.25 -8.27 18.51
C GLU A 611 -13.61 -7.98 17.15
N LEU A 612 -12.60 -7.10 17.11
CA LEU A 612 -11.85 -6.83 15.87
C LEU A 612 -11.20 -8.08 15.29
N ALA A 613 -10.59 -8.93 16.12
CA ALA A 613 -9.98 -10.17 15.67
C ALA A 613 -11.03 -11.15 15.09
N THR A 614 -12.22 -11.23 15.70
CA THR A 614 -13.31 -12.11 15.23
C THR A 614 -13.84 -11.63 13.89
N LEU A 615 -14.06 -10.32 13.76
CA LEU A 615 -14.57 -9.70 12.53
C LEU A 615 -13.57 -9.81 11.36
N THR A 616 -12.26 -9.80 11.64
CA THR A 616 -11.22 -9.77 10.60
C THR A 616 -10.60 -11.13 10.26
N ALA A 617 -10.76 -12.16 11.10
CA ALA A 617 -10.02 -13.41 10.95
C ALA A 617 -10.29 -14.17 9.63
N HIS A 618 -11.53 -14.14 9.15
CA HIS A 618 -12.00 -14.99 8.04
C HIS A 618 -12.82 -14.24 6.99
N ALA A 619 -12.87 -12.90 7.08
CA ALA A 619 -13.59 -12.06 6.14
C ALA A 619 -12.68 -11.61 4.99
N ASP A 620 -13.22 -11.57 3.78
CA ASP A 620 -12.51 -11.06 2.60
C ASP A 620 -12.39 -9.54 2.63
N ALA A 621 -13.46 -8.85 3.07
CA ALA A 621 -13.47 -7.41 3.33
C ALA A 621 -14.39 -7.04 4.52
N PRO A 622 -13.94 -7.22 5.77
CA PRO A 622 -14.76 -6.95 6.95
C PRO A 622 -15.23 -5.50 7.03
N VAL A 623 -16.45 -5.30 7.56
CA VAL A 623 -16.99 -3.99 7.91
C VAL A 623 -17.13 -3.90 9.42
N ILE A 624 -16.41 -2.96 10.02
CA ILE A 624 -16.44 -2.69 11.46
C ILE A 624 -17.16 -1.36 11.68
N VAL A 625 -18.16 -1.35 12.56
CA VAL A 625 -18.83 -0.13 13.02
C VAL A 625 -18.60 0.02 14.52
N TRP A 626 -17.78 1.02 14.88
CA TRP A 626 -17.32 1.26 16.24
C TRP A 626 -17.96 2.48 16.91
N PRO A 627 -18.79 2.26 17.94
CA PRO A 627 -19.48 3.33 18.64
C PRO A 627 -18.76 3.76 19.94
N TRP A 628 -18.67 5.07 20.17
CA TRP A 628 -18.17 5.64 21.43
C TRP A 628 -18.67 7.07 21.68
N HIS A 629 -18.43 7.62 22.88
CA HIS A 629 -18.93 8.95 23.26
C HIS A 629 -17.81 10.00 23.36
N ASP A 630 -18.10 11.24 22.97
CA ASP A 630 -17.13 12.36 22.93
C ASP A 630 -16.36 12.59 24.25
N TYR A 631 -17.04 12.40 25.38
CA TYR A 631 -16.46 12.54 26.72
C TYR A 631 -15.45 11.44 27.09
N GLY A 632 -15.48 10.29 26.41
CA GLY A 632 -14.58 9.16 26.65
C GLY A 632 -13.11 9.51 26.43
N PRO A 633 -12.67 9.75 25.17
CA PRO A 633 -11.27 10.10 24.89
C PRO A 633 -10.88 11.48 25.40
N ALA A 634 -11.82 12.42 25.53
CA ALA A 634 -11.58 13.72 26.17
C ALA A 634 -11.35 13.61 27.69
N MET A 635 -11.59 12.42 28.27
CA MET A 635 -11.58 12.17 29.72
C MET A 635 -12.40 13.23 30.47
N TRP A 636 -13.56 13.56 29.90
CA TRP A 636 -14.38 14.65 30.37
C TRP A 636 -15.33 14.21 31.49
N THR A 637 -15.54 15.10 32.45
CA THR A 637 -16.54 14.98 33.50
C THR A 637 -17.16 16.37 33.70
N GLY A 638 -18.49 16.46 33.74
CA GLY A 638 -19.19 17.71 34.07
C GLY A 638 -18.91 18.19 35.50
N ASP A 639 -18.33 17.35 36.36
CA ASP A 639 -17.83 17.70 37.69
C ASP A 639 -16.30 17.49 37.76
N ALA A 640 -15.56 18.59 37.96
CA ALA A 640 -14.10 18.58 38.09
C ALA A 640 -13.59 17.80 39.32
N ALA A 641 -14.45 17.49 40.31
CA ALA A 641 -14.11 16.63 41.44
C ALA A 641 -14.20 15.14 41.12
N VAL A 642 -14.85 14.76 40.01
CA VAL A 642 -15.02 13.38 39.58
C VAL A 642 -13.92 13.03 38.57
N LYS A 643 -13.24 11.90 38.80
CA LYS A 643 -12.26 11.40 37.82
C LYS A 643 -13.00 10.63 36.72
N SER A 644 -12.69 10.93 35.46
CA SER A 644 -13.18 10.14 34.32
C SER A 644 -12.78 8.67 34.48
N PRO A 645 -13.70 7.71 34.23
CA PRO A 645 -13.38 6.28 34.24
C PRO A 645 -12.60 5.86 32.98
N TYR A 646 -12.49 6.74 31.98
CA TYR A 646 -11.82 6.50 30.71
C TYR A 646 -10.37 7.00 30.72
N VAL A 647 -9.58 6.50 29.77
CA VAL A 647 -8.26 7.04 29.44
C VAL A 647 -8.13 7.16 27.92
N THR A 648 -7.57 8.26 27.41
CA THR A 648 -7.46 8.49 25.95
C THR A 648 -6.69 7.38 25.21
N SER A 649 -5.74 6.72 25.90
CA SER A 649 -4.94 5.65 25.30
C SER A 649 -5.79 4.45 24.87
N MET A 650 -6.92 4.16 25.51
CA MET A 650 -7.73 2.98 25.15
C MET A 650 -8.33 3.08 23.75
N PHE A 651 -8.80 4.26 23.39
CA PHE A 651 -9.30 4.57 22.05
C PHE A 651 -8.15 4.59 21.04
N THR A 652 -7.03 5.22 21.41
CA THR A 652 -5.84 5.30 20.55
C THR A 652 -5.27 3.92 20.23
N ASN A 653 -5.23 3.02 21.23
CA ASN A 653 -4.74 1.65 21.08
C ASN A 653 -5.63 0.83 20.14
N PHE A 654 -6.96 1.01 20.22
CA PHE A 654 -7.88 0.32 19.34
C PHE A 654 -7.77 0.80 17.89
N ILE A 655 -7.69 2.13 17.68
CA ILE A 655 -7.44 2.72 16.36
C ILE A 655 -6.10 2.22 15.80
N ALA A 656 -5.03 2.20 16.59
CA ALA A 656 -3.74 1.68 16.16
C ALA A 656 -3.80 0.20 15.76
N LYS A 657 -4.58 -0.61 16.50
CA LYS A 657 -4.79 -2.03 16.19
C LYS A 657 -5.58 -2.22 14.90
N ALA A 658 -6.61 -1.41 14.67
CA ALA A 658 -7.38 -1.40 13.43
C ALA A 658 -6.50 -0.98 12.24
N ALA A 659 -5.75 0.11 12.37
CA ALA A 659 -4.81 0.57 11.33
C ALA A 659 -3.76 -0.51 10.99
N ALA A 660 -3.24 -1.21 12.00
CA ALA A 660 -2.30 -2.31 11.79
C ALA A 660 -2.92 -3.55 11.12
N ALA A 661 -4.24 -3.72 11.20
CA ALA A 661 -4.98 -4.72 10.44
C ALA A 661 -5.23 -4.30 8.98
N GLY A 662 -4.79 -3.09 8.58
CA GLY A 662 -4.91 -2.60 7.21
C GLY A 662 -6.33 -2.22 6.82
N VAL A 663 -7.18 -1.79 7.76
CA VAL A 663 -8.54 -1.31 7.44
C VAL A 663 -8.53 0.17 7.05
N GLU A 664 -9.46 0.53 6.18
CA GLU A 664 -9.73 1.90 5.76
C GLU A 664 -10.63 2.60 6.80
N PHE A 665 -10.20 3.75 7.32
CA PHE A 665 -11.04 4.58 8.17
C PHE A 665 -12.02 5.42 7.33
N VAL A 666 -13.31 5.20 7.55
CA VAL A 666 -14.39 5.84 6.81
C VAL A 666 -15.42 6.49 7.73
N THR A 667 -16.17 7.46 7.22
CA THR A 667 -17.38 7.94 7.91
C THR A 667 -18.54 6.97 7.66
N LEU A 668 -19.59 7.01 8.48
CA LEU A 668 -20.81 6.24 8.22
C LEU A 668 -21.53 6.73 6.94
N ALA A 669 -21.43 8.01 6.57
CA ALA A 669 -21.87 8.48 5.25
C ALA A 669 -21.11 7.81 4.11
N ASP A 670 -19.78 7.70 4.20
CA ASP A 670 -18.96 7.01 3.20
C ASP A 670 -19.40 5.55 3.06
N LEU A 671 -19.58 4.85 4.20
CA LEU A 671 -20.05 3.47 4.22
C LEU A 671 -21.46 3.33 3.59
N ALA A 672 -22.42 4.18 3.99
CA ALA A 672 -23.77 4.15 3.43
C ALA A 672 -23.79 4.41 1.91
N ALA A 673 -22.97 5.34 1.43
CA ALA A 673 -22.82 5.61 0.00
C ALA A 673 -22.25 4.40 -0.75
N ARG A 674 -21.25 3.72 -0.18
CA ARG A 674 -20.65 2.51 -0.76
C ARG A 674 -21.64 1.35 -0.81
N ILE A 675 -22.44 1.13 0.24
CA ILE A 675 -23.51 0.13 0.23
C ILE A 675 -24.49 0.39 -0.94
N GLY A 676 -24.89 1.65 -1.12
CA GLY A 676 -25.77 2.04 -2.22
C GLY A 676 -25.13 1.88 -3.61
N ALA A 677 -23.83 2.13 -3.74
CA ALA A 677 -23.07 1.92 -4.96
C ALA A 677 -22.90 0.43 -5.30
N PHE A 678 -22.55 -0.38 -4.30
CA PHE A 678 -22.37 -1.83 -4.41
C PHE A 678 -23.65 -2.52 -4.90
N GLN A 679 -24.80 -2.20 -4.28
CA GLN A 679 -26.10 -2.75 -4.69
C GLN A 679 -26.39 -2.45 -6.18
N LYS A 680 -26.02 -1.27 -6.68
CA LYS A 680 -26.28 -0.82 -8.06
C LYS A 680 -25.22 -1.29 -9.06
N ALA A 681 -24.16 -1.92 -8.60
CA ALA A 681 -23.10 -2.40 -9.47
C ALA A 681 -23.52 -3.68 -10.20
N SER A 682 -22.99 -3.86 -11.40
CA SER A 682 -22.99 -5.12 -12.14
C SER A 682 -21.55 -5.47 -12.48
N ILE A 683 -21.22 -6.76 -12.33
CA ILE A 683 -19.92 -7.31 -12.66
C ILE A 683 -20.13 -8.54 -13.55
N THR A 684 -19.43 -8.63 -14.67
CA THR A 684 -19.34 -9.85 -15.47
C THR A 684 -17.88 -10.29 -15.51
N THR A 685 -17.63 -11.60 -15.48
CA THR A 685 -16.26 -12.11 -15.58
C THR A 685 -16.14 -13.27 -16.55
N THR A 686 -14.99 -13.37 -17.20
CA THR A 686 -14.59 -14.56 -17.96
C THR A 686 -13.15 -14.90 -17.63
N VAL A 687 -12.86 -16.20 -17.48
CA VAL A 687 -11.54 -16.70 -17.09
C VAL A 687 -11.01 -17.61 -18.18
N SER A 688 -9.79 -17.36 -18.63
CA SER A 688 -9.09 -18.15 -19.65
C SER A 688 -7.63 -18.32 -19.27
N GLY A 689 -7.28 -19.46 -18.68
CA GLY A 689 -5.95 -19.69 -18.12
C GLY A 689 -5.68 -18.74 -16.96
N ASP A 690 -4.56 -18.03 -17.00
CA ASP A 690 -4.16 -17.02 -16.00
C ASP A 690 -4.73 -15.62 -16.27
N THR A 691 -5.67 -15.47 -17.20
CA THR A 691 -6.26 -14.18 -17.56
C THR A 691 -7.73 -14.11 -17.20
N ILE A 692 -8.12 -13.05 -16.50
CA ILE A 692 -9.49 -12.71 -16.14
C ILE A 692 -9.89 -11.46 -16.94
N THR A 693 -10.99 -11.50 -17.66
CA THR A 693 -11.63 -10.29 -18.20
C THR A 693 -12.83 -9.97 -17.32
N ALA A 694 -12.77 -8.85 -16.61
CA ALA A 694 -13.83 -8.36 -15.74
C ALA A 694 -14.40 -7.05 -16.29
N GLU A 695 -15.71 -6.97 -16.46
CA GLU A 695 -16.41 -5.72 -16.75
C GLU A 695 -17.25 -5.34 -15.54
N VAL A 696 -17.05 -4.13 -15.03
CA VAL A 696 -17.81 -3.59 -13.92
C VAL A 696 -18.44 -2.26 -14.30
N THR A 697 -19.74 -2.14 -14.03
CA THR A 697 -20.53 -0.94 -14.28
C THR A 697 -21.30 -0.55 -13.03
N SER A 698 -21.62 0.73 -12.88
CA SER A 698 -22.48 1.24 -11.82
C SER A 698 -23.31 2.41 -12.32
N ALA A 699 -24.53 2.53 -11.83
CA ALA A 699 -25.36 3.70 -12.07
C ALA A 699 -24.84 4.91 -11.25
N GLY A 700 -24.38 5.96 -11.93
CA GLY A 700 -24.09 7.26 -11.33
C GLY A 700 -22.63 7.54 -10.95
N ASP A 701 -21.67 6.82 -11.52
CA ASP A 701 -20.23 7.06 -11.38
C ASP A 701 -19.73 7.05 -9.92
N THR A 702 -20.01 5.96 -9.19
CA THR A 702 -19.79 5.84 -7.74
C THR A 702 -18.72 4.83 -7.31
N LEU A 703 -18.04 4.15 -8.24
CA LEU A 703 -17.11 3.06 -7.92
C LEU A 703 -15.68 3.51 -7.63
N GLY A 704 -15.42 4.81 -7.57
CA GLY A 704 -14.07 5.35 -7.50
C GLY A 704 -13.34 5.03 -6.20
N THR A 705 -13.95 4.39 -5.20
CA THR A 705 -13.29 3.90 -3.97
C THR A 705 -13.22 2.37 -3.91
N PHE A 706 -13.68 1.68 -4.95
CA PHE A 706 -13.79 0.23 -5.01
C PHE A 706 -12.55 -0.37 -5.68
N ALA A 707 -12.40 -1.68 -5.48
CA ALA A 707 -11.45 -2.50 -6.19
C ALA A 707 -12.14 -3.76 -6.73
N LEU A 708 -11.60 -4.29 -7.83
CA LEU A 708 -11.79 -5.69 -8.19
C LEU A 708 -10.73 -6.49 -7.46
N ASP A 709 -11.15 -7.39 -6.58
CA ASP A 709 -10.27 -8.27 -5.82
C ASP A 709 -10.20 -9.62 -6.52
N VAL A 710 -8.98 -10.04 -6.86
CA VAL A 710 -8.73 -11.34 -7.48
C VAL A 710 -8.58 -12.37 -6.37
N ASP A 711 -9.25 -13.49 -6.52
CA ASP A 711 -9.18 -14.64 -5.60
C ASP A 711 -8.84 -15.93 -6.34
N GLY A 712 -8.41 -16.95 -5.57
CA GLY A 712 -8.07 -18.27 -6.10
C GLY A 712 -6.68 -18.32 -6.75
N GLN A 713 -5.82 -17.36 -6.46
CA GLN A 713 -4.43 -17.34 -6.92
C GLN A 713 -3.65 -18.55 -6.39
N GLN A 714 -2.69 -19.02 -7.19
CA GLN A 714 -1.68 -19.95 -6.70
C GLN A 714 -0.73 -19.24 -5.72
N ALA A 715 -0.09 -19.99 -4.82
CA ALA A 715 0.85 -19.42 -3.86
C ALA A 715 1.96 -18.61 -4.57
N GLY A 716 2.08 -17.33 -4.24
CA GLY A 716 3.04 -16.38 -4.83
C GLY A 716 2.62 -15.77 -6.17
N GLN A 717 1.44 -16.10 -6.70
CA GLN A 717 0.90 -15.50 -7.90
C GLN A 717 0.28 -14.13 -7.59
N VAL A 718 0.63 -13.11 -8.38
CA VAL A 718 0.19 -11.72 -8.28
C VAL A 718 -0.39 -11.23 -9.61
N ILE A 719 -1.04 -10.08 -9.62
CA ILE A 719 -1.39 -9.37 -10.85
C ILE A 719 -0.09 -8.98 -11.55
N LYS A 720 0.16 -9.61 -12.70
CA LYS A 720 1.29 -9.29 -13.56
C LYS A 720 1.05 -7.96 -14.27
N SER A 721 -0.11 -7.83 -14.90
CA SER A 721 -0.52 -6.62 -15.59
C SER A 721 -2.02 -6.55 -15.84
N VAL A 722 -2.52 -5.33 -16.02
CA VAL A 722 -3.88 -5.05 -16.48
C VAL A 722 -3.78 -4.29 -17.80
N THR A 723 -4.33 -4.85 -18.88
CA THR A 723 -4.11 -4.29 -20.22
C THR A 723 -4.66 -2.87 -20.33
N GLY A 724 -3.78 -1.88 -20.54
CA GLY A 724 -4.15 -0.47 -20.68
C GLY A 724 -4.60 0.22 -19.39
N TRP A 725 -4.41 -0.39 -18.23
CA TRP A 725 -4.77 0.16 -16.94
C TRP A 725 -3.63 0.03 -15.94
N TYR A 726 -3.32 1.12 -15.23
CA TYR A 726 -2.12 1.24 -14.39
C TYR A 726 -2.46 1.68 -12.97
N ALA A 727 -3.55 1.19 -12.40
CA ALA A 727 -3.84 1.28 -10.97
C ALA A 727 -4.28 -0.08 -10.45
N TYR A 728 -3.32 -0.79 -9.86
CA TYR A 728 -3.50 -2.11 -9.29
C TYR A 728 -2.33 -2.43 -8.35
N ASP A 729 -2.59 -3.29 -7.37
CA ASP A 729 -1.58 -3.87 -6.50
C ASP A 729 -1.39 -5.36 -6.81
N ALA A 730 -0.92 -6.16 -5.84
CA ALA A 730 -0.67 -7.58 -6.01
C ALA A 730 -1.92 -8.42 -6.32
N ASN A 731 -3.11 -8.02 -5.89
CA ASN A 731 -4.37 -8.77 -6.08
C ASN A 731 -5.59 -7.90 -6.38
N LYS A 732 -5.49 -6.58 -6.32
CA LYS A 732 -6.61 -5.67 -6.53
C LYS A 732 -6.38 -4.75 -7.72
N VAL A 733 -7.43 -4.54 -8.50
CA VAL A 733 -7.49 -3.51 -9.55
C VAL A 733 -8.35 -2.35 -9.07
N PHE A 734 -7.76 -1.15 -9.00
CA PHE A 734 -8.45 0.03 -8.50
C PHE A 734 -9.36 0.61 -9.57
N LEU A 735 -10.62 0.83 -9.21
CA LEU A 735 -11.63 1.29 -10.15
C LEU A 735 -11.71 2.81 -10.22
N PRO A 736 -11.93 3.40 -11.41
CA PRO A 736 -12.40 4.76 -11.54
C PRO A 736 -13.90 4.83 -11.21
N LYS A 737 -14.40 6.04 -10.95
CA LYS A 737 -15.81 6.32 -10.65
C LYS A 737 -16.80 5.62 -11.59
N ALA A 738 -16.51 5.64 -12.90
CA ALA A 738 -17.39 5.09 -13.93
C ALA A 738 -17.37 3.55 -14.07
N GLY A 739 -16.46 2.84 -13.38
CA GLY A 739 -16.17 1.44 -13.68
C GLY A 739 -15.39 1.27 -15.00
N GLY A 740 -15.38 0.07 -15.57
CA GLY A 740 -14.65 -0.21 -16.80
C GLY A 740 -14.51 -1.70 -17.11
N THR A 741 -13.73 -2.01 -18.15
CA THR A 741 -13.37 -3.38 -18.55
C THR A 741 -11.88 -3.61 -18.37
N TYR A 742 -11.52 -4.67 -17.68
CA TYR A 742 -10.16 -4.98 -17.26
C TYR A 742 -9.77 -6.37 -17.70
N ALA A 743 -8.70 -6.47 -18.50
CA ALA A 743 -8.05 -7.74 -18.81
C ALA A 743 -6.85 -7.92 -17.87
N ILE A 744 -7.08 -8.65 -16.78
CA ILE A 744 -6.18 -8.89 -15.66
C ILE A 744 -5.39 -10.17 -15.96
N THR A 745 -4.08 -10.07 -16.06
CA THR A 745 -3.19 -11.23 -16.26
C THR A 745 -2.44 -11.51 -14.97
N MET A 746 -2.53 -12.75 -14.50
CA MET A 746 -1.83 -13.22 -13.31
C MET A 746 -0.44 -13.77 -13.67
N GLY A 747 0.51 -13.69 -12.75
CA GLY A 747 1.88 -14.17 -12.95
C GLY A 747 2.69 -14.24 -11.66
N GLN A 748 3.97 -14.58 -11.76
CA GLN A 748 4.86 -14.71 -10.58
C GLN A 748 5.46 -13.36 -10.13
N ALA A 749 5.36 -12.32 -10.95
CA ALA A 749 5.82 -10.96 -10.68
C ALA A 749 5.03 -9.97 -11.53
N ALA A 750 4.89 -8.74 -11.04
CA ALA A 750 4.38 -7.60 -11.80
C ALA A 750 5.31 -7.27 -12.98
N ASP A 751 4.75 -6.81 -14.10
CA ASP A 751 5.53 -6.20 -15.17
C ASP A 751 6.15 -4.87 -14.68
N ASP A 752 7.38 -4.58 -15.10
CA ASP A 752 8.08 -3.32 -14.81
C ASP A 752 7.47 -2.16 -15.62
N VAL A 753 6.45 -1.53 -15.02
CA VAL A 753 5.69 -0.41 -15.57
C VAL A 753 5.38 0.62 -14.49
N THR A 754 5.19 1.88 -14.89
CA THR A 754 4.71 2.90 -13.96
C THR A 754 3.23 2.69 -13.65
N HIS A 755 2.87 2.40 -12.40
CA HIS A 755 1.48 2.21 -11.97
C HIS A 755 1.22 2.68 -10.53
N ILE A 756 -0.04 2.93 -10.20
CA ILE A 756 -0.48 3.24 -8.83
C ILE A 756 -0.66 1.94 -8.08
N THR A 757 0.08 1.78 -6.98
CA THR A 757 0.00 0.62 -6.08
C THR A 757 -0.77 0.92 -4.80
N ASP A 758 -0.95 2.20 -4.45
CA ASP A 758 -1.77 2.59 -3.31
C ASP A 758 -2.41 3.97 -3.52
N LEU A 759 -3.65 4.11 -3.08
CA LEU A 759 -4.42 5.36 -3.10
C LEU A 759 -4.81 5.73 -1.68
N PRO A 760 -4.87 7.02 -1.33
CA PRO A 760 -5.24 7.42 0.02
C PRO A 760 -6.64 6.90 0.38
N MET A 761 -6.84 6.56 1.67
CA MET A 761 -8.14 6.18 2.20
C MET A 761 -9.22 7.20 1.79
N ARG A 762 -10.37 6.69 1.34
CA ARG A 762 -11.54 7.43 0.85
C ARG A 762 -11.33 8.20 -0.46
N ALA A 763 -10.12 8.22 -1.00
CA ALA A 763 -9.86 8.91 -2.26
C ALA A 763 -10.58 8.20 -3.41
N SER A 764 -11.39 8.96 -4.13
CA SER A 764 -12.18 8.49 -5.27
C SER A 764 -11.39 8.70 -6.56
N LEU A 765 -10.89 7.63 -7.18
CA LEU A 765 -10.23 7.69 -8.48
C LEU A 765 -11.28 8.06 -9.53
N ILE A 766 -11.05 9.15 -10.27
CA ILE A 766 -11.98 9.64 -11.29
C ILE A 766 -11.60 9.06 -12.66
N SER A 767 -10.32 9.15 -13.02
CA SER A 767 -9.81 8.67 -14.31
C SER A 767 -8.31 8.40 -14.24
N LEU A 768 -7.82 7.56 -15.15
CA LEU A 768 -6.41 7.25 -15.30
C LEU A 768 -6.09 6.93 -16.77
N SER A 769 -4.92 7.35 -17.21
CA SER A 769 -4.33 7.01 -18.51
C SER A 769 -2.82 6.90 -18.37
N GLY A 770 -2.19 6.01 -19.13
CA GLY A 770 -0.75 5.85 -19.16
C GLY A 770 -0.31 5.00 -20.34
N ASP A 771 1.00 4.96 -20.57
CA ASP A 771 1.63 4.16 -21.63
C ASP A 771 2.59 3.09 -21.07
N GLY A 772 2.54 2.87 -19.75
CA GLY A 772 3.43 1.97 -19.01
C GLY A 772 4.75 2.62 -18.59
N ARG A 773 5.00 3.87 -18.97
CA ARG A 773 6.14 4.67 -18.51
C ARG A 773 5.66 5.95 -17.83
N ASP A 774 4.79 6.69 -18.48
CA ASP A 774 4.21 7.93 -17.97
C ASP A 774 2.74 7.71 -17.60
N LEU A 775 2.28 8.47 -16.61
CA LEU A 775 0.98 8.29 -15.98
C LEU A 775 0.28 9.64 -15.80
N SER A 776 -1.00 9.70 -16.09
CA SER A 776 -1.86 10.84 -15.81
C SER A 776 -3.17 10.35 -15.19
N PHE A 777 -3.56 10.92 -14.06
CA PHE A 777 -4.78 10.51 -13.37
C PHE A 777 -5.45 11.69 -12.65
N SER A 778 -6.73 11.55 -12.39
CA SER A 778 -7.53 12.50 -11.61
C SER A 778 -8.14 11.77 -10.42
N VAL A 779 -8.00 12.34 -9.23
CA VAL A 779 -8.47 11.74 -7.97
C VAL A 779 -9.15 12.81 -7.11
N GLU A 780 -10.26 12.47 -6.49
CA GLU A 780 -10.92 13.32 -5.48
C GLU A 780 -10.65 12.76 -4.09
N GLY A 781 -9.93 13.51 -3.26
CA GLY A 781 -9.53 13.06 -1.93
C GLY A 781 -8.40 13.91 -1.35
N GLU A 782 -7.68 13.34 -0.40
CA GLU A 782 -6.54 13.95 0.28
C GLU A 782 -5.49 12.90 0.63
N GLY A 783 -4.25 13.31 0.84
CA GLY A 783 -3.19 12.44 1.37
C GLY A 783 -2.22 11.95 0.31
N LYS A 784 -1.71 10.72 0.48
CA LYS A 784 -0.57 10.21 -0.29
C LYS A 784 -0.98 9.12 -1.27
N VAL A 785 -0.42 9.18 -2.48
CA VAL A 785 -0.52 8.15 -3.52
C VAL A 785 0.85 7.47 -3.63
N VAL A 786 0.89 6.14 -3.67
CA VAL A 786 2.11 5.35 -3.91
C VAL A 786 2.08 4.82 -5.33
N ILE A 787 3.20 5.03 -6.03
CA ILE A 787 3.37 4.72 -7.44
C ILE A 787 4.65 3.89 -7.54
N ASP A 788 4.54 2.70 -8.11
CA ASP A 788 5.73 1.98 -8.58
C ASP A 788 6.09 2.57 -9.94
N LEU A 789 7.33 3.03 -10.09
CA LEU A 789 7.83 3.61 -11.34
C LEU A 789 8.44 2.50 -12.17
N LYS A 790 8.21 2.55 -13.48
CA LYS A 790 9.09 1.86 -14.40
C LYS A 790 10.54 2.27 -14.13
N ALA A 791 11.47 1.32 -14.09
CA ALA A 791 12.89 1.56 -13.86
C ALA A 791 13.39 2.83 -14.58
N PRO A 792 13.67 3.93 -13.87
CA PRO A 792 13.90 5.23 -14.51
C PRO A 792 15.29 5.32 -15.17
N GLY A 793 16.20 4.39 -14.85
CA GLY A 793 17.59 4.44 -15.29
C GLY A 793 18.26 5.73 -14.84
N THR A 794 18.80 6.49 -15.79
CA THR A 794 19.40 7.81 -15.53
C THR A 794 18.37 8.94 -15.54
N ASP A 795 17.15 8.72 -16.03
CA ASP A 795 16.19 9.80 -16.26
C ASP A 795 15.64 10.37 -14.94
N TRP A 796 15.19 11.62 -15.01
CA TRP A 796 14.57 12.34 -13.91
C TRP A 796 13.07 12.10 -13.88
N THR A 797 12.54 11.77 -12.71
CA THR A 797 11.09 11.70 -12.46
C THR A 797 10.54 13.11 -12.28
N THR A 798 9.42 13.41 -12.94
CA THR A 798 8.72 14.69 -12.84
C THR A 798 7.28 14.46 -12.40
N VAL A 799 6.79 15.33 -11.51
CA VAL A 799 5.42 15.29 -10.99
C VAL A 799 4.80 16.67 -11.14
N LYS A 800 3.56 16.73 -11.66
CA LYS A 800 2.72 17.94 -11.65
C LYS A 800 1.39 17.63 -10.98
N GLY A 801 0.79 18.63 -10.33
CA GLY A 801 -0.48 18.49 -9.62
C GLY A 801 -0.38 17.87 -8.23
N ALA A 802 0.83 17.47 -7.80
CA ALA A 802 1.12 16.94 -6.48
C ALA A 802 2.58 17.27 -6.10
N THR A 803 2.93 17.07 -4.83
CA THR A 803 4.31 17.21 -4.34
C THR A 803 4.95 15.85 -4.11
N ILE A 804 6.25 15.70 -4.44
CA ILE A 804 6.98 14.47 -4.14
C ILE A 804 7.25 14.43 -2.63
N ALA A 805 6.66 13.46 -1.93
CA ALA A 805 6.89 13.23 -0.51
C ALA A 805 8.16 12.39 -0.27
N SER A 806 8.39 11.38 -1.11
CA SER A 806 9.60 10.56 -1.12
C SER A 806 9.75 9.78 -2.43
N GLN A 807 10.99 9.42 -2.77
CA GLN A 807 11.28 8.46 -3.83
C GLN A 807 12.42 7.54 -3.35
N ILE A 808 12.14 6.25 -3.22
CA ILE A 808 13.12 5.24 -2.79
C ILE A 808 13.18 4.15 -3.85
N GLY A 809 14.24 4.18 -4.66
CA GLY A 809 14.30 3.34 -5.86
C GLY A 809 13.18 3.71 -6.83
N GLU A 810 12.38 2.72 -7.19
CA GLU A 810 11.22 2.84 -8.09
C GLU A 810 9.93 3.26 -7.36
N ILE A 811 9.89 3.18 -6.02
CA ILE A 811 8.71 3.57 -5.26
C ILE A 811 8.69 5.09 -5.07
N LEU A 812 7.75 5.75 -5.76
CA LEU A 812 7.43 7.16 -5.65
C LEU A 812 6.20 7.34 -4.76
N THR A 813 6.32 8.15 -3.71
CA THR A 813 5.18 8.61 -2.91
C THR A 813 4.97 10.09 -3.17
N ILE A 814 3.78 10.44 -3.64
CA ILE A 814 3.37 11.83 -3.83
C ILE A 814 2.28 12.20 -2.83
N ASP A 815 2.23 13.47 -2.44
CA ASP A 815 1.18 14.05 -1.61
C ASP A 815 0.32 14.97 -2.49
N ILE A 816 -0.97 14.62 -2.63
CA ILE A 816 -1.96 15.39 -3.38
C ILE A 816 -2.52 16.57 -2.55
N GLY A 817 -2.20 16.65 -1.25
CA GLY A 817 -2.62 17.73 -0.38
C GLY A 817 -3.99 17.49 0.26
N THR A 818 -4.72 18.59 0.52
CA THR A 818 -6.00 18.58 1.24
C THR A 818 -7.17 18.11 0.38
N ILE A 819 -8.31 17.82 1.02
CA ILE A 819 -9.55 17.37 0.37
C ILE A 819 -9.90 18.22 -0.85
N GLY A 820 -9.95 17.59 -2.01
CA GLY A 820 -10.32 18.21 -3.27
C GLY A 820 -10.09 17.27 -4.46
N GLN A 821 -10.39 17.76 -5.67
CA GLN A 821 -10.02 17.07 -6.89
C GLN A 821 -8.60 17.49 -7.32
N HIS A 822 -7.78 16.52 -7.69
CA HIS A 822 -6.38 16.70 -8.07
C HIS A 822 -6.10 16.00 -9.39
N ASP A 823 -5.60 16.77 -10.36
CA ASP A 823 -5.15 16.25 -11.66
C ASP A 823 -3.63 16.11 -11.63
N VAL A 824 -3.14 14.88 -11.67
CA VAL A 824 -1.73 14.55 -11.46
C VAL A 824 -1.13 13.97 -12.74
N THR A 825 0.08 14.40 -13.07
CA THR A 825 0.90 13.76 -14.12
C THR A 825 2.24 13.35 -13.54
N VAL A 826 2.63 12.10 -13.75
CA VAL A 826 3.95 11.55 -13.45
C VAL A 826 4.61 11.20 -14.78
N GLY A 827 5.80 11.75 -15.03
CA GLY A 827 6.53 11.49 -16.27
C GLY A 827 8.04 11.53 -16.08
N HIS A 828 8.77 11.29 -17.16
CA HIS A 828 10.23 11.19 -17.14
C HIS A 828 10.89 12.22 -18.08
N VAL A 829 12.03 12.76 -17.67
CA VAL A 829 12.87 13.66 -18.48
C VAL A 829 14.28 13.06 -18.57
N ALA A 830 14.81 12.98 -19.79
CA ALA A 830 16.15 12.42 -20.02
C ALA A 830 17.23 13.26 -19.32
N ASN A 831 18.19 12.60 -18.67
CA ASN A 831 19.30 13.26 -18.02
C ASN A 831 20.23 13.92 -19.03
N SER A 832 20.53 15.19 -18.82
CA SER A 832 21.50 15.99 -19.57
C SER A 832 22.73 16.19 -18.71
N GLY A 833 23.87 15.65 -19.13
CA GLY A 833 25.08 15.72 -18.31
C GLY A 833 25.65 17.14 -18.12
N PRO A 834 26.57 17.30 -17.16
CA PRO A 834 27.12 18.59 -16.82
C PRO A 834 28.05 19.08 -17.93
N THR A 835 28.32 20.38 -17.97
CA THR A 835 29.30 20.99 -18.87
C THR A 835 30.24 21.88 -18.07
N ILE A 836 31.54 21.61 -18.10
CA ILE A 836 32.58 22.45 -17.52
C ILE A 836 32.64 23.76 -18.32
N THR A 837 32.60 24.89 -17.62
CA THR A 837 32.59 26.25 -18.19
C THR A 837 33.83 27.06 -17.84
N SER A 838 34.66 26.60 -16.89
CA SER A 838 35.99 27.17 -16.65
C SER A 838 36.84 27.14 -17.92
N PHE A 839 37.76 28.11 -18.06
CA PHE A 839 38.56 28.31 -19.28
C PHE A 839 37.73 28.49 -20.56
N GLY A 840 36.49 28.98 -20.44
CA GLY A 840 35.59 29.20 -21.57
C GLY A 840 34.93 27.92 -22.10
N GLY A 841 34.98 26.82 -21.35
CA GLY A 841 34.39 25.53 -21.72
C GLY A 841 35.16 24.76 -22.80
N ALA A 842 36.45 25.02 -22.97
CA ALA A 842 37.31 24.27 -23.89
C ALA A 842 37.75 22.93 -23.28
N ASP A 843 37.97 21.90 -24.10
CA ASP A 843 38.50 20.59 -23.66
C ASP A 843 39.85 20.69 -22.92
N THR A 844 40.61 21.76 -23.20
CA THR A 844 41.91 22.03 -22.57
C THR A 844 41.99 23.45 -22.00
N GLY A 845 42.45 23.56 -20.76
CA GLY A 845 42.82 24.82 -20.10
C GLY A 845 44.32 24.92 -19.89
N ARG A 846 44.87 26.13 -19.96
CA ARG A 846 46.28 26.40 -19.63
C ARG A 846 46.39 27.62 -18.76
N MET A 847 47.27 27.56 -17.77
CA MET A 847 47.62 28.71 -16.94
C MET A 847 49.02 28.53 -16.35
N SER A 848 49.51 29.59 -15.72
CA SER A 848 50.75 29.54 -14.95
C SER A 848 50.52 30.13 -13.56
N ILE A 849 51.21 29.57 -12.57
CA ILE A 849 51.26 30.10 -11.21
C ILE A 849 52.72 30.27 -10.78
N ALA A 850 52.97 31.24 -9.89
CA ALA A 850 54.25 31.32 -9.21
C ALA A 850 54.42 30.11 -8.29
N GLU A 851 55.66 29.66 -8.14
CA GLU A 851 56.03 28.63 -7.18
C GLU A 851 55.75 29.04 -5.72
N ASN A 852 55.97 28.13 -4.78
CA ASN A 852 55.71 28.28 -3.34
C ASN A 852 54.22 28.45 -2.95
N GLY A 853 53.34 28.83 -3.89
CA GLY A 853 51.90 28.95 -3.72
C GLY A 853 51.14 27.66 -4.01
N THR A 854 50.09 27.36 -3.23
CA THR A 854 49.25 26.17 -3.46
C THR A 854 47.95 26.44 -4.21
N ALA A 855 47.49 27.70 -4.28
CA ALA A 855 46.23 28.02 -4.95
C ALA A 855 46.39 27.97 -6.48
N VAL A 856 45.49 27.26 -7.16
CA VAL A 856 45.52 27.15 -8.64
C VAL A 856 44.36 27.94 -9.24
N THR A 857 43.14 27.38 -9.20
CA THR A 857 41.94 28.00 -9.79
C THR A 857 40.68 27.33 -9.24
N THR A 858 39.50 27.78 -9.68
CA THR A 858 38.22 27.11 -9.40
C THR A 858 37.62 26.58 -10.69
N ILE A 859 37.39 25.26 -10.74
CA ILE A 859 36.67 24.60 -11.82
C ILE A 859 35.18 24.87 -11.64
N THR A 860 34.51 25.28 -12.71
CA THR A 860 33.09 25.60 -12.69
C THR A 860 32.40 24.83 -13.80
N ALA A 861 31.20 24.32 -13.54
CA ALA A 861 30.36 23.61 -14.48
C ALA A 861 28.90 24.02 -14.30
N THR A 862 28.11 23.84 -15.36
CA THR A 862 26.67 24.05 -15.37
C THR A 862 25.96 22.76 -15.79
N ASP A 863 24.79 22.52 -15.24
CA ASP A 863 23.94 21.40 -15.61
C ASP A 863 22.51 21.91 -15.88
N PRO A 864 21.85 21.54 -17.00
CA PRO A 864 20.46 21.91 -17.26
C PRO A 864 19.46 21.38 -16.22
N ASP A 865 19.79 20.26 -15.55
CA ASP A 865 18.91 19.51 -14.67
C ASP A 865 18.99 19.97 -13.20
N ILE A 866 19.73 21.04 -12.89
CA ILE A 866 19.77 21.64 -11.54
C ILE A 866 18.36 21.98 -11.02
N ALA A 867 17.45 22.40 -11.90
CA ALA A 867 16.06 22.68 -11.54
C ALA A 867 15.26 21.43 -11.12
N LEU A 868 15.73 20.23 -11.50
CA LEU A 868 15.17 18.92 -11.13
C LEU A 868 15.82 18.36 -9.85
N GLY A 869 16.70 19.13 -9.20
CA GLY A 869 17.38 18.76 -7.97
C GLY A 869 18.76 18.12 -8.18
N ASP A 870 19.34 18.25 -9.37
CA ASP A 870 20.68 17.74 -9.66
C ASP A 870 21.79 18.48 -8.89
N SER A 871 22.97 17.86 -8.79
CA SER A 871 24.15 18.44 -8.18
C SER A 871 25.42 17.99 -8.89
N ILE A 872 26.34 18.93 -9.10
CA ILE A 872 27.63 18.65 -9.72
C ILE A 872 28.68 18.36 -8.64
N ARG A 873 29.47 17.30 -8.84
CA ARG A 873 30.63 16.93 -8.04
C ARG A 873 31.90 16.98 -8.87
N TYR A 874 32.96 17.53 -8.29
CA TYR A 874 34.25 17.65 -8.95
C TYR A 874 35.25 16.61 -8.44
N SER A 875 36.06 16.07 -9.34
CA SER A 875 37.15 15.14 -9.01
C SER A 875 38.33 15.30 -9.97
N ILE A 876 39.46 14.65 -9.65
CA ILE A 876 40.64 14.58 -10.49
C ILE A 876 40.79 13.14 -10.98
N ALA A 877 41.03 12.95 -12.28
CA ALA A 877 41.30 11.63 -12.84
C ALA A 877 42.61 11.07 -12.30
N ASN A 878 42.66 9.77 -12.00
CA ASN A 878 43.87 9.10 -11.49
C ASN A 878 44.89 8.82 -12.62
N LYS A 879 45.43 9.89 -13.23
CA LYS A 879 46.42 9.87 -14.32
C LYS A 879 47.18 11.20 -14.37
N GLY A 880 48.37 11.19 -14.98
CA GLY A 880 49.22 12.38 -15.09
C GLY A 880 49.65 12.90 -13.72
N ASP A 881 49.81 14.22 -13.60
CA ASP A 881 50.27 14.90 -12.38
C ASP A 881 49.15 15.13 -11.37
N GLY A 882 47.95 14.55 -11.58
CA GLY A 882 46.78 14.74 -10.71
C GLY A 882 47.01 14.41 -9.24
N ALA A 883 48.00 13.56 -8.91
CA ALA A 883 48.38 13.24 -7.54
C ALA A 883 49.02 14.41 -6.78
N ALA A 884 49.53 15.44 -7.47
CA ALA A 884 50.06 16.65 -6.86
C ALA A 884 48.97 17.63 -6.42
N PHE A 885 47.70 17.36 -6.75
CA PHE A 885 46.58 18.28 -6.54
C PHE A 885 45.51 17.71 -5.61
N ALA A 886 44.75 18.62 -5.03
CA ALA A 886 43.45 18.35 -4.44
C ALA A 886 42.39 19.25 -5.09
N ILE A 887 41.21 18.69 -5.33
CA ILE A 887 40.02 19.46 -5.72
C ILE A 887 38.96 19.30 -4.64
N ASP A 888 38.34 20.42 -4.26
CA ASP A 888 37.16 20.37 -3.41
C ASP A 888 35.95 19.90 -4.22
N ALA A 889 35.35 18.78 -3.81
CA ALA A 889 34.34 18.10 -4.59
C ALA A 889 33.03 18.89 -4.78
N THR A 890 32.78 19.91 -3.97
CA THR A 890 31.53 20.70 -4.02
C THR A 890 31.77 22.07 -4.65
N THR A 891 32.87 22.72 -4.31
CA THR A 891 33.18 24.08 -4.74
C THR A 891 34.04 24.14 -6.00
N GLY A 892 34.66 23.03 -6.40
CA GLY A 892 35.55 22.96 -7.56
C GLY A 892 36.90 23.66 -7.36
N VAL A 893 37.23 24.10 -6.15
CA VAL A 893 38.52 24.75 -5.84
C VAL A 893 39.65 23.74 -6.01
N LEU A 894 40.54 24.01 -6.97
CA LEU A 894 41.73 23.24 -7.28
C LEU A 894 42.96 23.88 -6.63
N LYS A 895 43.76 23.06 -5.95
CA LYS A 895 45.01 23.48 -5.31
C LYS A 895 46.07 22.40 -5.44
N PHE A 896 47.33 22.80 -5.38
CA PHE A 896 48.41 21.87 -5.09
C PHE A 896 48.32 21.38 -3.63
N LEU A 897 48.80 20.15 -3.39
CA LEU A 897 48.92 19.59 -2.04
C LEU A 897 50.07 20.26 -1.26
N ASN A 898 51.20 20.51 -1.95
CA ASN A 898 52.36 21.25 -1.45
C ASN A 898 52.71 22.34 -2.46
N GLY A 899 53.28 23.47 -2.01
CA GLY A 899 53.77 24.48 -2.95
C GLY A 899 54.77 23.84 -3.93
N PRO A 900 54.61 24.02 -5.25
CA PRO A 900 55.61 23.55 -6.19
C PRO A 900 56.88 24.40 -6.03
N ASP A 901 58.02 23.82 -6.38
CA ASP A 901 59.37 24.38 -6.32
C ASP A 901 59.92 24.29 -7.75
N TYR A 902 60.31 25.43 -8.32
CA TYR A 902 60.70 25.55 -9.72
C TYR A 902 62.08 24.96 -9.99
N GLU A 903 62.99 25.09 -9.04
CA GLU A 903 64.36 24.57 -9.04
C GLU A 903 64.38 23.05 -8.86
N ASN A 904 63.39 22.50 -8.15
CA ASN A 904 63.22 21.07 -7.90
C ASN A 904 61.80 20.57 -8.28
N PRO A 905 61.49 20.52 -9.58
CA PRO A 905 60.15 20.18 -10.07
C PRO A 905 59.78 18.73 -9.72
N THR A 906 58.51 18.52 -9.32
CA THR A 906 57.97 17.22 -8.87
C THR A 906 56.90 16.64 -9.80
N ASP A 907 56.62 17.31 -10.92
CA ASP A 907 55.85 16.77 -12.04
C ASP A 907 56.56 15.56 -12.65
N LEU A 908 55.80 14.67 -13.27
CA LEU A 908 56.30 13.35 -13.71
C LEU A 908 57.46 13.41 -14.71
N ASN A 909 57.56 14.49 -15.47
CA ASN A 909 58.56 14.75 -16.50
C ASN A 909 59.58 15.84 -16.11
N HIS A 910 59.46 16.44 -14.93
CA HIS A 910 60.37 17.48 -14.42
C HIS A 910 60.52 18.68 -15.38
N ASP A 911 59.46 19.11 -16.05
CA ASP A 911 59.49 20.23 -17.01
C ASP A 911 58.75 21.50 -16.54
N ASN A 912 58.36 21.53 -15.27
CA ASN A 912 57.62 22.60 -14.61
C ASN A 912 56.21 22.78 -15.19
N VAL A 913 55.64 21.77 -15.85
CA VAL A 913 54.26 21.79 -16.37
C VAL A 913 53.50 20.58 -15.86
N TYR A 914 52.58 20.85 -14.93
CA TYR A 914 51.75 19.83 -14.32
C TYR A 914 50.47 19.61 -15.14
N ASP A 915 50.32 18.43 -15.74
CA ASP A 915 49.17 18.02 -16.54
C ASP A 915 48.19 17.16 -15.72
N LEU A 916 46.97 17.65 -15.51
CA LEU A 916 45.90 16.90 -14.86
C LEU A 916 44.61 16.90 -15.69
N THR A 917 43.68 15.99 -15.37
CA THR A 917 42.31 16.04 -15.92
C THR A 917 41.33 16.18 -14.76
N VAL A 918 40.53 17.24 -14.80
CA VAL A 918 39.41 17.45 -13.86
C VAL A 918 38.14 16.88 -14.46
N ILE A 919 37.27 16.36 -13.61
CA ILE A 919 36.00 15.73 -13.99
C ILE A 919 34.89 16.43 -13.20
N ALA A 920 33.86 16.90 -13.91
CA ALA A 920 32.58 17.25 -13.32
C ALA A 920 31.61 16.08 -13.54
N THR A 921 30.89 15.68 -12.50
CA THR A 921 29.94 14.55 -12.54
C THR A 921 28.62 14.98 -11.92
N ASP A 922 27.51 14.74 -12.61
CA ASP A 922 26.16 14.98 -12.06
C ASP A 922 25.75 13.88 -11.06
N ALA A 923 24.56 14.00 -10.47
CA ALA A 923 24.05 12.99 -9.54
C ALA A 923 23.64 11.67 -10.21
N LYS A 924 23.50 11.66 -11.55
CA LYS A 924 23.09 10.49 -12.36
C LYS A 924 24.27 9.79 -13.04
N GLY A 925 25.49 10.26 -12.81
CA GLY A 925 26.74 9.68 -13.28
C GLY A 925 27.19 10.12 -14.67
N ALA A 926 26.53 11.09 -15.31
CA ALA A 926 27.07 11.70 -16.51
C ALA A 926 28.25 12.61 -16.15
N VAL A 927 29.24 12.65 -17.04
CA VAL A 927 30.51 13.31 -16.78
C VAL A 927 30.89 14.25 -17.90
N ASP A 928 31.59 15.31 -17.53
CA ASP A 928 32.38 16.13 -18.46
C ASP A 928 33.82 16.27 -17.93
N MET A 929 34.78 16.35 -18.86
CA MET A 929 36.21 16.28 -18.56
C MET A 929 36.96 17.42 -19.22
N GLN A 930 37.86 18.05 -18.46
CA GLN A 930 38.75 19.10 -18.96
C GLN A 930 40.20 18.79 -18.56
N THR A 931 41.12 18.79 -19.53
CA THR A 931 42.57 18.64 -19.26
C THR A 931 43.18 20.01 -18.99
N LEU A 932 43.99 20.12 -17.93
CA LEU A 932 44.65 21.35 -17.52
C LEU A 932 46.15 21.16 -17.53
N SER A 933 46.87 22.11 -18.14
CA SER A 933 48.32 22.24 -18.00
C SER A 933 48.63 23.47 -17.14
N ILE A 934 49.24 23.24 -15.98
CA ILE A 934 49.61 24.27 -15.00
C ILE A 934 51.13 24.45 -15.03
N GLY A 935 51.59 25.53 -15.66
CA GLY A 935 53.01 25.89 -15.63
C GLY A 935 53.40 26.53 -14.29
N VAL A 936 54.50 26.09 -13.69
CA VAL A 936 55.10 26.75 -12.52
C VAL A 936 56.15 27.74 -13.01
N THR A 937 56.16 28.94 -12.44
CA THR A 937 57.15 29.98 -12.76
C THR A 937 57.98 30.33 -11.54
N ASP A 938 59.28 30.47 -11.78
CA ASP A 938 60.32 30.93 -10.85
C ASP A 938 59.94 32.23 -10.10
N VAL A 939 60.18 32.25 -8.80
CA VAL A 939 60.17 33.41 -7.90
C VAL A 939 61.60 33.79 -7.53
N VAL A 940 62.11 34.83 -8.19
CA VAL A 940 63.46 35.35 -7.95
C VAL A 940 63.66 35.85 -6.50
N GLY A 941 64.81 35.50 -5.91
CA GLY A 941 65.28 36.00 -4.61
C GLY A 941 65.52 37.52 -4.55
N ILE A 942 65.91 37.99 -3.37
CA ILE A 942 65.98 39.41 -3.03
C ILE A 942 67.42 39.95 -2.97
N THR A 943 67.57 41.22 -3.33
CA THR A 943 68.77 42.01 -3.03
C THR A 943 68.43 43.05 -1.97
N LYS A 944 69.12 43.04 -0.83
CA LYS A 944 68.95 44.03 0.23
C LYS A 944 70.30 44.61 0.63
N THR A 945 70.34 45.94 0.68
CA THR A 945 71.48 46.71 1.18
C THR A 945 71.07 47.44 2.46
N GLY A 946 71.89 47.32 3.49
CA GLY A 946 71.79 47.98 4.77
C GLY A 946 72.08 49.47 4.68
N THR A 947 72.09 50.11 5.83
CA THR A 947 72.27 51.55 5.98
C THR A 947 73.70 51.86 6.45
N ILE A 948 73.88 52.99 7.13
CA ILE A 948 75.16 53.36 7.75
C ILE A 948 75.19 53.08 9.26
N PHE A 949 74.19 52.36 9.76
CA PHE A 949 74.01 51.99 11.16
C PHE A 949 73.84 50.47 11.25
N SER A 950 73.96 49.92 12.47
CA SER A 950 73.65 48.51 12.73
C SER A 950 72.25 48.11 12.28
N ASP A 951 72.19 47.20 11.31
CA ASP A 951 71.01 46.64 10.71
C ASP A 951 70.86 45.14 11.01
N THR A 952 69.63 44.64 10.84
CA THR A 952 69.36 43.20 10.81
C THR A 952 68.64 42.90 9.50
N ILE A 953 69.33 42.21 8.61
CA ILE A 953 68.86 41.90 7.26
C ILE A 953 68.59 40.40 7.20
N ASN A 954 67.33 40.05 6.87
CA ASN A 954 66.93 38.67 6.61
C ASN A 954 66.63 38.50 5.12
N GLY A 955 67.20 37.44 4.56
CA GLY A 955 66.91 36.86 3.25
C GLY A 955 65.57 36.13 3.21
N THR A 956 65.47 35.20 2.29
CA THR A 956 64.32 34.37 1.89
C THR A 956 64.80 32.92 1.73
N GLY A 957 63.97 32.05 1.13
CA GLY A 957 64.40 30.69 0.81
C GLY A 957 65.05 30.56 -0.58
N GLU A 958 65.25 31.69 -1.26
CA GLU A 958 65.76 31.80 -2.63
C GLU A 958 67.17 32.41 -2.61
N GLN A 959 67.92 32.28 -3.71
CA GLN A 959 69.25 32.90 -3.83
C GLN A 959 69.21 34.44 -3.63
N ASP A 960 69.80 34.90 -2.54
CA ASP A 960 69.79 36.29 -2.11
C ASP A 960 71.16 36.97 -2.20
N LEU A 961 71.12 38.30 -2.32
CA LEU A 961 72.28 39.17 -2.15
C LEU A 961 72.03 40.15 -1.00
N LEU A 962 72.70 39.92 0.13
CA LEU A 962 72.57 40.72 1.33
C LEU A 962 73.88 41.49 1.58
N ASP A 963 73.77 42.81 1.74
CA ASP A 963 74.92 43.70 1.97
C ASP A 963 74.62 44.57 3.19
N GLY A 964 75.41 44.48 4.26
CA GLY A 964 75.25 45.24 5.52
C GLY A 964 75.70 46.69 5.41
N SER A 965 76.61 46.99 4.48
CA SER A 965 77.19 48.31 4.26
C SER A 965 78.05 48.83 5.42
N TRP A 966 77.58 49.77 6.25
CA TRP A 966 78.34 50.27 7.41
C TRP A 966 77.50 50.08 8.66
N GLY A 967 78.10 49.63 9.75
CA GLY A 967 77.36 49.29 10.96
C GLY A 967 77.94 48.04 11.59
N ASN A 968 77.42 47.66 12.75
CA ASN A 968 77.62 46.30 13.24
C ASN A 968 76.34 45.53 12.89
N ASP A 969 76.35 44.80 11.80
CA ASP A 969 75.17 44.27 11.14
C ASP A 969 74.96 42.80 11.44
N VAL A 970 73.72 42.34 11.31
CA VAL A 970 73.35 40.92 11.37
C VAL A 970 72.68 40.55 10.05
N LEU A 971 73.34 39.70 9.25
CA LEU A 971 72.84 39.21 7.97
C LEU A 971 72.50 37.72 8.09
N ASN A 972 71.27 37.36 7.78
CA ASN A 972 70.81 35.97 7.75
C ASN A 972 70.31 35.65 6.33
N GLY A 973 70.98 34.73 5.61
CA GLY A 973 70.59 34.28 4.26
C GLY A 973 69.32 33.45 4.28
N LEU A 974 69.27 32.47 5.19
CA LEU A 974 68.20 31.49 5.41
C LEU A 974 68.31 30.28 4.48
N GLY A 975 67.71 30.30 3.29
CA GLY A 975 67.77 29.17 2.36
C GLY A 975 68.09 29.66 0.95
N GLY A 976 68.74 28.85 0.14
CA GLY A 976 69.23 29.25 -1.18
C GLY A 976 70.73 29.49 -1.18
N ASN A 977 71.33 29.65 -2.36
CA ASN A 977 72.79 29.87 -2.46
C ASN A 977 73.10 31.37 -2.36
N ASP A 978 73.28 31.87 -1.16
CA ASP A 978 73.28 33.28 -0.85
C ASP A 978 74.66 33.93 -0.95
N LYS A 979 74.66 35.25 -1.15
CA LYS A 979 75.85 36.08 -0.99
C LYS A 979 75.63 37.13 0.09
N LEU A 980 76.36 37.00 1.20
CA LEU A 980 76.30 37.90 2.35
C LEU A 980 77.59 38.72 2.45
N ILE A 981 77.46 40.04 2.57
CA ILE A 981 78.56 40.99 2.67
C ILE A 981 78.33 41.83 3.93
N GLY A 982 79.17 41.73 4.96
CA GLY A 982 79.04 42.48 6.21
C GLY A 982 79.34 43.96 6.01
N GLY A 983 80.52 44.26 5.47
CA GLY A 983 80.90 45.62 5.10
C GLY A 983 81.82 46.24 6.14
N TRP A 984 81.45 47.38 6.75
CA TRP A 984 82.28 48.09 7.72
C TRP A 984 81.68 48.02 9.13
N GLY A 985 82.35 47.33 10.03
CA GLY A 985 82.05 47.26 11.46
C GLY A 985 82.21 45.83 11.96
N ASN A 986 81.61 45.50 13.10
CA ASN A 986 81.68 44.16 13.66
C ASN A 986 80.39 43.40 13.33
N ASP A 987 80.43 42.62 12.26
CA ASP A 987 79.24 42.03 11.67
C ASP A 987 79.04 40.58 12.10
N THR A 988 77.81 40.09 11.98
CA THR A 988 77.44 38.70 12.19
C THR A 988 76.70 38.20 10.96
N LEU A 989 77.32 37.32 10.19
CA LEU A 989 76.77 36.74 8.98
C LEU A 989 76.45 35.26 9.22
N ASN A 990 75.25 34.85 8.81
CA ASN A 990 74.77 33.48 8.86
C ASN A 990 74.20 33.12 7.48
N GLY A 991 74.86 32.23 6.75
CA GLY A 991 74.46 31.78 5.42
C GLY A 991 73.12 31.04 5.48
N GLY A 992 73.11 29.85 6.07
CA GLY A 992 71.89 29.07 6.25
C GLY A 992 71.97 27.75 5.51
N ASP A 993 70.90 27.35 4.83
CA ASP A 993 70.89 26.15 3.97
C ASP A 993 71.20 26.55 2.52
N GLY A 994 72.28 26.02 1.94
CA GLY A 994 72.71 26.35 0.58
C GLY A 994 74.23 26.48 0.48
N ASP A 995 74.77 26.56 -0.73
CA ASP A 995 76.19 26.83 -0.95
C ASP A 995 76.42 28.36 -0.92
N ASP A 996 76.80 28.90 0.23
CA ASP A 996 76.82 30.34 0.48
C ASP A 996 78.20 31.00 0.30
N VAL A 997 78.20 32.31 0.01
CA VAL A 997 79.40 33.16 -0.03
C VAL A 997 79.32 34.25 1.02
N LEU A 998 80.15 34.16 2.06
CA LEU A 998 80.20 35.10 3.17
C LEU A 998 81.46 35.95 3.12
N ILE A 999 81.30 37.28 3.10
CA ILE A 999 82.37 38.27 3.14
C ILE A 999 82.15 39.13 4.38
N GLY A 1000 82.99 38.97 5.42
CA GLY A 1000 82.87 39.76 6.66
C GLY A 1000 83.10 41.24 6.41
N GLY A 1001 84.26 41.58 5.84
CA GLY A 1001 84.64 42.95 5.58
C GLY A 1001 85.53 43.51 6.70
N MET A 1002 85.45 44.81 6.94
CA MET A 1002 86.34 45.52 7.86
C MET A 1002 85.78 45.49 9.28
N GLY A 1003 86.49 44.83 10.20
CA GLY A 1003 86.23 44.96 11.62
C GLY A 1003 86.49 43.65 12.34
N LYS A 1004 85.58 43.26 13.24
CA LYS A 1004 85.63 41.95 13.88
C LYS A 1004 84.32 41.24 13.62
N ASP A 1005 84.38 40.32 12.69
CA ASP A 1005 83.19 39.65 12.17
C ASP A 1005 83.04 38.25 12.75
N ILE A 1006 81.79 37.79 12.76
CA ILE A 1006 81.39 36.44 13.12
C ILE A 1006 80.68 35.85 11.90
N LEU A 1007 81.30 34.84 11.29
CA LEU A 1007 80.79 34.22 10.07
C LEU A 1007 80.37 32.77 10.39
N THR A 1008 79.19 32.40 9.92
CA THR A 1008 78.62 31.04 10.07
C THR A 1008 78.07 30.63 8.72
N GLY A 1009 78.62 29.56 8.13
CA GLY A 1009 78.23 29.12 6.79
C GLY A 1009 76.87 28.45 6.81
N GLY A 1010 76.68 27.49 7.72
CA GLY A 1010 75.47 26.70 7.81
C GLY A 1010 75.62 25.34 7.12
N ALA A 1011 74.61 24.94 6.37
CA ALA A 1011 74.54 23.64 5.70
C ALA A 1011 74.75 23.82 4.19
N GLY A 1012 75.84 23.29 3.67
CA GLY A 1012 76.20 23.40 2.26
C GLY A 1012 77.70 23.45 2.13
N LYS A 1013 78.21 23.84 0.95
CA LYS A 1013 79.63 24.07 0.72
C LYS A 1013 79.88 25.56 0.68
N ASP A 1014 80.31 26.11 1.81
CA ASP A 1014 80.36 27.55 1.99
C ASP A 1014 81.73 28.13 1.67
N ILE A 1015 81.73 29.38 1.22
CA ILE A 1015 82.93 30.14 0.90
C ILE A 1015 83.03 31.35 1.83
N PHE A 1016 84.00 31.32 2.73
CA PHE A 1016 84.36 32.45 3.59
C PHE A 1016 85.48 33.25 2.93
N ARG A 1017 85.15 34.41 2.38
CA ARG A 1017 86.05 35.18 1.51
C ARG A 1017 86.58 36.42 2.21
N PHE A 1018 87.90 36.61 2.12
CA PHE A 1018 88.62 37.78 2.58
C PHE A 1018 89.29 38.46 1.39
N GLU A 1019 89.00 39.74 1.20
CA GLU A 1019 89.44 40.50 0.04
C GLU A 1019 90.77 41.21 0.29
N THR A 1020 91.07 41.54 1.54
CA THR A 1020 92.32 42.22 1.93
C THR A 1020 92.90 41.68 3.23
N ALA A 1021 94.22 41.72 3.39
CA ALA A 1021 94.88 41.34 4.65
C ALA A 1021 94.52 42.27 5.83
N SER A 1022 93.88 43.42 5.57
CA SER A 1022 93.45 44.36 6.62
C SER A 1022 92.09 44.05 7.22
N GLU A 1023 91.30 43.14 6.62
CA GLU A 1023 89.96 42.81 7.09
C GLU A 1023 89.98 42.10 8.44
N SER A 1024 90.94 41.19 8.66
CA SER A 1024 91.08 40.50 9.94
C SER A 1024 92.45 40.68 10.59
N SER A 1025 92.46 40.95 11.90
CA SER A 1025 93.69 41.25 12.64
C SER A 1025 94.41 40.01 13.20
N THR A 1026 95.70 40.16 13.52
CA THR A 1026 96.45 39.23 14.38
C THR A 1026 96.14 39.40 15.87
N LEU A 1027 95.49 40.50 16.26
CA LEU A 1027 95.04 40.72 17.63
C LEU A 1027 93.71 39.99 17.86
N SER A 1028 93.67 39.10 18.86
CA SER A 1028 92.48 38.28 19.17
C SER A 1028 91.20 39.08 19.48
N SER A 1029 91.32 40.35 19.88
CA SER A 1029 90.18 41.24 20.13
C SER A 1029 89.58 41.87 18.87
N LEU A 1030 90.25 41.78 17.72
CA LEU A 1030 89.87 42.39 16.44
C LEU A 1030 89.99 41.39 15.28
N ARG A 1031 89.89 40.10 15.57
CA ARG A 1031 90.09 39.01 14.63
C ARG A 1031 88.76 38.35 14.31
N ASP A 1032 88.52 38.13 13.02
CA ASP A 1032 87.31 37.49 12.53
C ASP A 1032 87.25 36.03 12.94
N VAL A 1033 86.03 35.58 13.19
CA VAL A 1033 85.74 34.25 13.69
C VAL A 1033 84.76 33.55 12.78
N ILE A 1034 85.22 32.46 12.15
CA ILE A 1034 84.33 31.50 11.49
C ILE A 1034 83.92 30.45 12.53
N THR A 1035 82.62 30.25 12.72
CA THR A 1035 82.11 29.53 13.90
C THR A 1035 81.88 28.04 13.67
N ASP A 1036 81.73 27.60 12.43
CA ASP A 1036 81.27 26.24 12.06
C ASP A 1036 82.03 25.58 10.90
N PHE A 1037 83.15 26.17 10.45
CA PHE A 1037 83.95 25.69 9.31
C PHE A 1037 84.12 24.15 9.24
N GLN A 1038 83.75 23.55 8.12
CA GLN A 1038 83.88 22.12 7.84
C GLN A 1038 84.96 21.84 6.80
N SER A 1039 86.09 21.30 7.25
CA SER A 1039 87.21 20.96 6.35
C SER A 1039 86.81 19.92 5.30
N GLY A 1040 87.13 20.21 4.04
CA GLY A 1040 86.80 19.38 2.88
C GLY A 1040 85.46 19.70 2.19
N GLU A 1041 84.57 20.44 2.84
CA GLU A 1041 83.31 20.95 2.26
C GLU A 1041 83.39 22.47 2.07
N ASP A 1042 83.73 23.20 3.13
CA ASP A 1042 83.89 24.65 3.12
C ASP A 1042 85.27 25.10 2.61
N LYS A 1043 85.34 26.36 2.20
CA LYS A 1043 86.55 26.99 1.68
C LYS A 1043 86.77 28.36 2.29
N ILE A 1044 88.02 28.64 2.68
CA ILE A 1044 88.46 30.00 2.99
C ILE A 1044 89.10 30.58 1.72
N ASP A 1045 88.45 31.59 1.13
CA ASP A 1045 88.94 32.26 -0.07
C ASP A 1045 89.83 33.45 0.31
N LEU A 1046 91.13 33.29 0.05
CA LEU A 1046 92.16 34.31 0.24
C LEU A 1046 92.77 34.76 -1.09
N SER A 1047 92.21 34.31 -2.22
CA SER A 1047 92.77 34.52 -3.56
C SER A 1047 92.80 35.99 -3.99
N ALA A 1048 92.02 36.84 -3.31
CA ALA A 1048 92.00 38.28 -3.53
C ALA A 1048 93.12 39.03 -2.77
N ILE A 1049 93.77 38.38 -1.79
CA ILE A 1049 94.85 38.98 -1.01
C ILE A 1049 96.18 38.76 -1.75
N ASP A 1050 96.90 39.85 -2.03
CA ASP A 1050 98.26 39.76 -2.55
C ASP A 1050 99.19 39.14 -1.50
N ALA A 1051 99.59 37.89 -1.74
CA ALA A 1051 100.40 37.14 -0.80
C ALA A 1051 101.83 37.69 -0.66
N ASN A 1052 102.32 38.57 -1.54
CA ASN A 1052 103.67 39.15 -1.39
C ASN A 1052 103.76 40.63 -1.74
N THR A 1053 103.54 41.47 -0.73
CA THR A 1053 103.54 42.93 -0.87
C THR A 1053 104.95 43.55 -1.01
N SER A 1054 106.02 42.75 -0.86
CA SER A 1054 107.41 43.22 -0.88
C SER A 1054 108.00 43.42 -2.29
N ILE A 1055 107.31 42.92 -3.33
CA ILE A 1055 107.72 43.06 -4.73
C ILE A 1055 106.96 44.21 -5.41
N PHE A 1056 107.68 45.24 -5.88
CA PHE A 1056 107.10 46.42 -6.57
C PHE A 1056 106.37 46.11 -7.90
N ALA A 1057 106.27 44.84 -8.30
CA ALA A 1057 105.46 44.39 -9.42
C ALA A 1057 104.11 43.92 -8.90
N ARG A 1058 103.09 44.80 -8.97
CA ARG A 1058 101.70 44.46 -8.65
C ARG A 1058 101.29 43.18 -9.38
N GLY A 1059 100.83 42.19 -8.65
CA GLY A 1059 100.16 40.99 -9.16
C GLY A 1059 99.72 40.16 -7.99
N ASP A 1060 98.47 39.71 -7.98
CA ASP A 1060 97.90 38.96 -6.86
C ASP A 1060 98.56 37.58 -6.79
N GLN A 1061 99.65 37.45 -6.03
CA GLN A 1061 100.34 36.18 -5.89
C GLN A 1061 99.59 35.29 -4.91
N ALA A 1062 99.60 33.98 -5.19
CA ALA A 1062 98.95 33.00 -4.35
C ALA A 1062 99.77 32.67 -3.10
N PHE A 1063 99.08 32.37 -2.00
CA PHE A 1063 99.74 31.88 -0.79
C PHE A 1063 100.24 30.45 -0.95
N THR A 1064 101.40 30.15 -0.37
CA THR A 1064 101.90 28.79 -0.15
C THR A 1064 101.50 28.32 1.23
N PHE A 1065 100.64 27.31 1.31
CA PHE A 1065 100.20 26.76 2.59
C PHE A 1065 101.23 25.82 3.24
N LEU A 1066 101.56 26.12 4.50
CA LEU A 1066 102.42 25.32 5.34
C LEU A 1066 101.56 24.34 6.14
N SER A 1067 101.49 23.10 5.67
CA SER A 1067 100.60 22.05 6.22
C SER A 1067 100.96 21.56 7.63
N LYS A 1068 102.03 22.06 8.25
CA LYS A 1068 102.45 21.69 9.61
C LYS A 1068 101.99 22.78 10.60
N PRO A 1069 101.20 22.44 11.63
CA PRO A 1069 100.77 23.41 12.63
C PRO A 1069 101.95 24.15 13.28
N GLY A 1070 101.87 25.46 13.42
CA GLY A 1070 102.90 26.30 14.06
C GLY A 1070 104.23 26.39 13.31
N ALA A 1071 104.26 26.05 12.01
CA ALA A 1071 105.47 26.22 11.20
C ALA A 1071 105.95 27.69 11.22
N ALA A 1072 107.27 27.89 11.36
CA ALA A 1072 107.84 29.23 11.24
C ALA A 1072 107.75 29.71 9.78
N PHE A 1073 107.37 30.97 9.58
CA PHE A 1073 107.45 31.59 8.26
C PHE A 1073 108.91 31.70 7.83
N THR A 1074 109.21 31.29 6.61
CA THR A 1074 110.54 31.33 5.99
C THR A 1074 110.63 32.31 4.82
N GLY A 1075 109.50 32.90 4.41
CA GLY A 1075 109.40 33.98 3.41
C GLY A 1075 108.00 34.61 3.39
N ALA A 1076 107.82 35.66 2.58
CA ALA A 1076 106.49 36.19 2.23
C ALA A 1076 105.69 35.16 1.42
N GLY A 1077 104.38 35.36 1.35
CA GLY A 1077 103.44 34.52 0.62
C GLY A 1077 103.23 33.16 1.26
N GLN A 1078 103.31 33.09 2.59
CA GLN A 1078 103.09 31.85 3.33
C GLN A 1078 101.89 31.95 4.25
N LEU A 1079 101.08 30.90 4.24
CA LEU A 1079 99.95 30.72 5.14
C LEU A 1079 100.27 29.55 6.07
N ARG A 1080 100.01 29.70 7.36
CA ARG A 1080 100.13 28.62 8.35
C ARG A 1080 98.87 28.57 9.19
N PHE A 1081 98.80 27.56 10.04
CA PHE A 1081 97.77 27.50 11.07
C PHE A 1081 98.34 27.01 12.40
N ASN A 1082 97.72 27.44 13.50
CA ASN A 1082 98.13 27.15 14.86
C ASN A 1082 96.90 26.83 15.70
N TYR A 1083 97.07 26.15 16.84
CA TYR A 1083 95.98 25.95 17.80
C TYR A 1083 96.12 26.90 18.98
N GLN A 1084 95.03 27.56 19.36
CA GLN A 1084 94.98 28.47 20.50
C GLN A 1084 93.76 28.17 21.37
N MET A 1085 93.97 28.10 22.69
CA MET A 1085 92.90 28.05 23.67
C MET A 1085 92.61 29.46 24.18
N VAL A 1086 91.41 29.98 23.91
CA VAL A 1086 90.97 31.30 24.38
C VAL A 1086 89.63 31.16 25.10
N GLY A 1087 89.59 31.52 26.39
CA GLY A 1087 88.36 31.50 27.18
C GLY A 1087 87.70 30.12 27.33
N GLY A 1088 88.48 29.04 27.27
CA GLY A 1088 87.98 27.65 27.39
C GLY A 1088 87.45 27.04 26.08
N LYS A 1089 87.48 27.79 24.97
CA LYS A 1089 87.22 27.28 23.62
C LYS A 1089 88.52 27.14 22.84
N GLU A 1090 88.62 26.07 22.07
CA GLU A 1090 89.73 25.82 21.16
C GLU A 1090 89.47 26.53 19.83
N TYR A 1091 90.50 27.16 19.29
CA TYR A 1091 90.46 27.80 17.97
C TYR A 1091 91.65 27.34 17.13
N THR A 1092 91.38 27.11 15.86
CA THR A 1092 92.42 26.98 14.83
C THR A 1092 92.64 28.35 14.21
N ILE A 1093 93.81 28.92 14.42
CA ILE A 1093 94.15 30.26 13.92
C ILE A 1093 94.94 30.10 12.64
N VAL A 1094 94.35 30.53 11.53
CA VAL A 1094 95.02 30.68 10.25
C VAL A 1094 95.77 32.00 10.26
N GLU A 1095 97.04 32.00 9.89
CA GLU A 1095 97.91 33.18 9.92
C GLU A 1095 98.64 33.31 8.57
N GLY A 1096 98.54 34.48 7.94
CA GLY A 1096 99.21 34.78 6.67
C GLY A 1096 100.32 35.80 6.85
N ASN A 1097 101.44 35.59 6.16
CA ASN A 1097 102.58 36.53 6.11
C ASN A 1097 102.81 36.96 4.66
N THR A 1098 102.70 38.26 4.43
CA THR A 1098 102.76 38.94 3.14
C THR A 1098 104.01 39.78 2.93
N ASP A 1099 104.73 40.18 3.99
CA ASP A 1099 105.85 41.14 3.89
C ASP A 1099 107.25 40.57 4.19
N ALA A 1100 107.32 39.27 4.50
CA ALA A 1100 108.54 38.51 4.79
C ALA A 1100 109.25 38.87 6.11
N PHE A 1101 108.63 39.61 7.04
CA PHE A 1101 109.25 39.89 8.36
C PHE A 1101 109.11 38.74 9.36
N GLY A 1102 108.56 37.59 8.95
CA GLY A 1102 108.50 36.36 9.75
C GLY A 1102 107.41 36.37 10.83
N LEU A 1103 106.57 37.40 10.84
CA LEU A 1103 105.36 37.51 11.66
C LEU A 1103 104.13 37.40 10.74
N ALA A 1104 102.97 37.14 11.34
CA ALA A 1104 101.72 37.16 10.60
C ALA A 1104 101.26 38.62 10.41
N ASP A 1105 100.72 38.92 9.24
CA ASP A 1105 100.14 40.23 8.89
C ASP A 1105 98.63 40.25 9.15
N PHE A 1106 97.98 39.11 8.94
CA PHE A 1106 96.57 38.89 9.26
C PHE A 1106 96.38 37.51 9.88
N SER A 1107 95.27 37.34 10.58
CA SER A 1107 94.89 36.00 11.04
C SER A 1107 93.39 35.84 11.09
N ILE A 1108 92.90 34.62 10.91
CA ILE A 1108 91.47 34.27 10.95
C ILE A 1108 91.32 33.17 12.00
N ALA A 1109 90.31 33.27 12.85
CA ALA A 1109 90.01 32.23 13.83
C ALA A 1109 88.90 31.31 13.33
N LEU A 1110 89.16 30.01 13.32
CA LEU A 1110 88.13 28.99 13.16
C LEU A 1110 87.83 28.43 14.55
N LEU A 1111 86.58 28.48 14.97
CA LEU A 1111 86.18 27.85 16.22
C LEU A 1111 86.32 26.31 16.08
N GLY A 1112 87.01 25.68 17.03
CA GLY A 1112 87.29 24.25 17.03
C GLY A 1112 88.71 23.85 16.57
N HIS A 1113 89.00 22.56 16.68
CA HIS A 1113 90.26 21.95 16.25
C HIS A 1113 90.13 21.43 14.81
N HIS A 1114 90.73 22.15 13.87
CA HIS A 1114 90.73 21.83 12.44
C HIS A 1114 92.12 21.43 11.96
N ASN A 1115 92.24 20.32 11.22
CA ASN A 1115 93.48 19.90 10.57
C ASN A 1115 93.48 20.37 9.12
N LEU A 1116 93.87 21.61 8.90
CA LEU A 1116 93.76 22.26 7.60
C LEU A 1116 94.80 21.73 6.59
N THR A 1117 94.38 21.67 5.33
CA THR A 1117 95.15 21.30 4.15
C THR A 1117 95.10 22.42 3.11
N ALA A 1118 95.92 22.34 2.06
CA ALA A 1118 95.81 23.30 0.95
C ALA A 1118 94.45 23.22 0.23
N GLY A 1119 93.72 22.11 0.38
CA GLY A 1119 92.39 21.92 -0.19
C GLY A 1119 91.30 22.68 0.57
N ASP A 1120 91.55 23.26 1.73
CA ASP A 1120 90.56 24.03 2.49
C ASP A 1120 90.55 25.53 2.13
N PHE A 1121 91.37 25.91 1.15
CA PHE A 1121 91.58 27.29 0.76
C PHE A 1121 91.44 27.48 -0.74
N TYR A 1122 91.02 28.68 -1.15
CA TYR A 1122 91.38 29.25 -2.44
C TYR A 1122 92.53 30.23 -2.20
N LEU A 1123 93.73 29.90 -2.70
CA LEU A 1123 94.99 30.59 -2.37
C LEU A 1123 95.53 31.43 -3.51
#